data_AF-A0AAD6FF23-F1
#
_entry.id   AF-A0AAD6FF23-F1
#
_cell.length_a   1.000
_cell.length_b   1.000
_cell.length_c   1.000
_cell.angle_alpha   90.00
_cell.angle_beta   90.00
_cell.angle_gamma   90.00
#
_symmetry.space_group_name_H-M   'P 1'
#
loop_
_entity.id
_entity.type
_entity.pdbx_description
1 polymer ?
#
loop_
_entity_poly.entity_id
_entity_poly.type
_entity_poly.pdbx_seq_one_letter_code
_entity_poly.pdbx_strand_id
1 'polypeptide(L)'
;MVFTDFTVKEAFLALIPLKERTRGEDVYKAFKDYVREYKIPIHKIVSFTTDGAPAMLSVRSGFVALCRKDPDFPPFVNYHCVIHQQALAAKAIDMSHVMNDVVKILNSIRAKALQHRLFKSLLDELDSVYGDLILHADVRWLSRGKVLQRFLDLLPEIISFLKSRNEEYEQLSDDTWLLDLGFLTDLTAKFNDLNRELQGKDRELGHMISAVEAFKVKLSLWTTQLRHARLTHFPNLEKVSQNLTDKTAFHPEQFCAHLNKLTSEFGARFVELQDMGQVVGFVSNPFLSVDIEQLSAKMQVFTLPMGVDMEISEMQSDIELKARARDQDFWSLQMELIMETYEKSVAEPEDTMTDQEVQVIPVQESCALPAACAKTDCVHPVHHTSVETQTDSALQTSPDMQDDDEDEDEDEPTPSSDEEYKLPSGSEAEDSDSGSGMEDSCDGPVTLDKEVKFIVFRSSLQQLLRWCHCPSCGSVDFTHTSKNIGTLLLVTVCCGSCYKKSTWQSQPYIGPYPAGNILLSASLLFAGATATKCLRVLTHMNIASISGRTFFRHQSSILQPAVQRVWKKEQMELFAVLMTEDRKLVLGGDGRADSPGHSAKYGTYTALEVPSNVIIDIQQVQVCVITLGLNPLAHLNSHFRIDQVMVQLGREFILYQASSSVVIMT
;
A
#
# COMPACT_ATOMS: atom_id res chain seq x y z
N MET A 1 -0.09 -20.64 11.20
CA MET A 1 0.39 -21.76 12.05
C MET A 1 -0.70 -22.11 13.05
N VAL A 2 -0.92 -23.40 13.33
CA VAL A 2 -1.77 -23.86 14.45
C VAL A 2 -0.86 -24.08 15.66
N PHE A 3 -1.24 -23.53 16.79
CA PHE A 3 -0.50 -23.65 18.05
C PHE A 3 -1.12 -24.74 18.94
N THR A 4 -0.43 -25.14 20.01
CA THR A 4 -0.90 -26.20 20.93
C THR A 4 -2.14 -25.81 21.75
N ASP A 5 -2.48 -24.52 21.76
CA ASP A 5 -3.72 -23.94 22.30
C ASP A 5 -4.84 -23.85 21.23
N PHE A 6 -4.67 -24.51 20.09
CA PHE A 6 -5.51 -24.45 18.89
C PHE A 6 -5.73 -23.04 18.31
N THR A 7 -4.98 -22.03 18.77
CA THR A 7 -5.11 -20.68 18.22
C THR A 7 -4.59 -20.62 16.78
N VAL A 8 -5.32 -19.89 15.94
CA VAL A 8 -4.89 -19.51 14.60
C VAL A 8 -4.24 -18.12 14.70
N LYS A 9 -3.05 -17.96 14.10
CA LYS A 9 -2.38 -16.66 14.00
C LYS A 9 -2.03 -16.37 12.54
N GLU A 10 -2.57 -15.26 12.03
CA GLU A 10 -2.10 -14.57 10.83
C GLU A 10 -0.93 -13.66 11.23
N ALA A 11 0.18 -13.75 10.50
CA ALA A 11 1.39 -12.96 10.73
C ALA A 11 2.09 -12.70 9.40
N PHE A 12 2.74 -11.55 9.27
CA PHE A 12 3.59 -11.26 8.13
C PHE A 12 4.93 -12.03 8.28
N LEU A 13 5.23 -12.97 7.37
CA LEU A 13 6.45 -13.77 7.47
C LEU A 13 7.67 -13.06 6.85
N ALA A 14 7.57 -12.64 5.58
CA ALA A 14 8.72 -12.07 4.87
C ALA A 14 8.37 -11.17 3.68
N LEU A 15 9.24 -10.19 3.43
CA LEU A 15 9.32 -9.43 2.19
C LEU A 15 10.64 -9.78 1.48
N ILE A 16 10.60 -10.60 0.44
CA ILE A 16 11.82 -11.06 -0.24
C ILE A 16 11.99 -10.33 -1.58
N PRO A 17 13.04 -9.51 -1.76
CA PRO A 17 13.30 -8.81 -3.00
C PRO A 17 13.96 -9.73 -4.04
N LEU A 18 13.39 -9.77 -5.25
CA LEU A 18 13.93 -10.47 -6.41
C LEU A 18 14.69 -9.47 -7.29
N LYS A 19 16.02 -9.60 -7.32
CA LYS A 19 16.94 -8.56 -7.84
C LYS A 19 17.08 -8.50 -9.37
N GLU A 20 16.71 -9.56 -10.08
CA GLU A 20 16.98 -9.68 -11.53
C GLU A 20 15.76 -10.17 -12.31
N ARG A 21 15.19 -11.32 -11.90
CA ARG A 21 14.13 -12.03 -12.62
C ARG A 21 13.09 -12.57 -11.64
N THR A 22 11.89 -12.80 -12.14
CA THR A 22 10.74 -13.32 -11.37
C THR A 22 10.10 -14.51 -12.08
N ARG A 23 10.93 -15.47 -12.51
CA ARG A 23 10.49 -16.80 -12.95
C ARG A 23 10.19 -17.64 -11.71
N GLY A 24 9.47 -18.75 -11.89
CA GLY A 24 9.17 -19.64 -10.76
C GLY A 24 10.40 -20.21 -10.07
N GLU A 25 11.49 -20.42 -10.83
CA GLU A 25 12.82 -20.80 -10.33
C GLU A 25 13.41 -19.74 -9.38
N ASP A 26 13.29 -18.45 -9.73
CA ASP A 26 13.80 -17.34 -8.93
C ASP A 26 13.01 -17.22 -7.60
N VAL A 27 11.67 -17.31 -7.68
CA VAL A 27 10.76 -17.31 -6.52
C VAL A 27 11.04 -18.51 -5.61
N TYR A 28 11.15 -19.71 -6.19
CA TYR A 28 11.41 -20.96 -5.47
C TYR A 28 12.76 -20.92 -4.75
N LYS A 29 13.82 -20.47 -5.42
CA LYS A 29 15.13 -20.34 -4.82
C LYS A 29 15.12 -19.35 -3.66
N ALA A 30 14.54 -18.16 -3.86
CA ALA A 30 14.44 -17.14 -2.84
C ALA A 30 13.69 -17.62 -1.59
N PHE A 31 12.60 -18.38 -1.79
CA PHE A 31 11.87 -19.03 -0.70
C PHE A 31 12.67 -20.11 0.02
N LYS A 32 13.29 -21.05 -0.71
CA LYS A 32 14.10 -22.13 -0.12
C LYS A 32 15.30 -21.60 0.66
N ASP A 33 15.96 -20.57 0.14
CA ASP A 33 17.10 -19.95 0.82
C ASP A 33 16.64 -19.26 2.12
N TYR A 34 15.53 -18.51 2.10
CA TYR A 34 14.92 -17.92 3.32
C TYR A 34 14.53 -18.99 4.34
N VAL A 35 13.80 -20.03 3.91
CA VAL A 35 13.37 -21.11 4.79
C VAL A 35 14.56 -21.85 5.43
N ARG A 36 15.65 -22.05 4.68
CA ARG A 36 16.88 -22.66 5.18
C ARG A 36 17.59 -21.75 6.19
N GLU A 37 17.67 -20.45 5.92
CA GLU A 37 18.27 -19.44 6.80
C GLU A 37 17.55 -19.37 8.16
N TYR A 38 16.22 -19.27 8.14
CA TYR A 38 15.38 -19.15 9.35
C TYR A 38 14.93 -20.50 9.93
N LYS A 39 15.41 -21.62 9.37
CA LYS A 39 15.12 -23.01 9.80
C LYS A 39 13.63 -23.31 9.93
N ILE A 40 12.82 -22.80 9.01
CA ILE A 40 11.36 -23.00 9.01
C ILE A 40 11.07 -24.47 8.62
N PRO A 41 10.22 -25.20 9.38
CA PRO A 41 9.96 -26.61 9.12
C PRO A 41 9.05 -26.81 7.89
N ILE A 42 9.65 -26.99 6.71
CA ILE A 42 8.94 -27.20 5.43
C ILE A 42 7.86 -28.29 5.52
N HIS A 43 8.16 -29.39 6.21
CA HIS A 43 7.25 -30.53 6.39
C HIS A 43 5.92 -30.18 7.11
N LYS A 44 5.78 -28.97 7.67
CA LYS A 44 4.53 -28.48 8.29
C LYS A 44 3.70 -27.57 7.37
N ILE A 45 4.13 -27.34 6.12
CA ILE A 45 3.39 -26.53 5.15
C ILE A 45 2.26 -27.37 4.57
N VAL A 46 1.01 -27.00 4.89
CA VAL A 46 -0.20 -27.68 4.40
C VAL A 46 -0.75 -27.09 3.10
N SER A 47 -0.48 -25.81 2.81
CA SER A 47 -0.99 -25.16 1.61
C SER A 47 -0.20 -23.93 1.15
N PHE A 48 -0.40 -23.56 -0.12
CA PHE A 48 0.06 -22.30 -0.72
C PHE A 48 -1.10 -21.61 -1.44
N THR A 49 -1.24 -20.29 -1.27
CA THR A 49 -2.15 -19.47 -2.10
C THR A 49 -1.33 -18.57 -3.02
N THR A 50 -1.65 -18.53 -4.32
CA THR A 50 -0.89 -17.73 -5.30
C THR A 50 -1.82 -16.94 -6.23
N ASP A 51 -1.30 -15.93 -6.92
CA ASP A 51 -2.04 -15.09 -7.88
C ASP A 51 -2.34 -15.78 -9.22
N GLY A 52 -1.90 -17.02 -9.39
CA GLY A 52 -2.06 -17.79 -10.63
C GLY A 52 -1.20 -17.32 -11.81
N ALA A 53 -0.23 -16.43 -11.60
CA ALA A 53 0.70 -16.03 -12.66
C ALA A 53 1.48 -17.25 -13.20
N PRO A 54 1.94 -17.23 -14.47
CA PRO A 54 2.74 -18.33 -15.03
C PRO A 54 4.01 -18.64 -14.22
N ALA A 55 4.61 -17.63 -13.57
CA ALA A 55 5.73 -17.83 -12.65
C ALA A 55 5.36 -18.66 -11.41
N MET A 56 4.10 -18.64 -10.97
CA MET A 56 3.62 -19.40 -9.83
C MET A 56 3.12 -20.79 -10.22
N LEU A 57 2.32 -20.88 -11.30
CA LEU A 57 1.57 -22.11 -11.66
C LEU A 57 2.03 -22.84 -12.93
N SER A 58 3.09 -22.41 -13.64
CA SER A 58 3.62 -23.14 -14.80
C SER A 58 3.90 -24.61 -14.45
N VAL A 59 3.30 -25.54 -15.22
CA VAL A 59 3.32 -27.00 -14.99
C VAL A 59 4.74 -27.57 -14.82
N ARG A 60 5.75 -26.95 -15.44
CA ARG A 60 7.14 -27.44 -15.40
C ARG A 60 8.08 -26.58 -14.56
N SER A 61 7.88 -25.26 -14.57
CA SER A 61 8.85 -24.26 -14.07
C SER A 61 8.23 -23.21 -13.14
N GLY A 62 6.95 -23.35 -12.77
CA GLY A 62 6.28 -22.49 -11.81
C GLY A 62 6.69 -22.84 -10.39
N PHE A 63 6.67 -21.87 -9.48
CA PHE A 63 6.98 -22.03 -8.06
C PHE A 63 6.32 -23.28 -7.44
N VAL A 64 5.01 -23.46 -7.66
CA VAL A 64 4.25 -24.60 -7.11
C VAL A 64 4.71 -25.93 -7.72
N ALA A 65 5.01 -25.96 -9.01
CA ALA A 65 5.51 -27.16 -9.69
C ALA A 65 6.94 -27.52 -9.28
N LEU A 66 7.75 -26.55 -8.85
CA LEU A 66 9.08 -26.79 -8.29
C LEU A 66 8.99 -27.32 -6.85
N CYS A 67 8.14 -26.72 -6.00
CA CYS A 67 7.89 -27.24 -4.65
C CYS A 67 7.37 -28.68 -4.68
N ARG A 68 6.47 -29.04 -5.61
CA ARG A 68 5.96 -30.42 -5.79
C ARG A 68 7.02 -31.43 -6.27
N LYS A 69 8.17 -30.98 -6.77
CA LYS A 69 9.28 -31.84 -7.22
C LYS A 69 10.39 -31.99 -6.18
N ASP A 70 10.38 -31.13 -5.16
CA ASP A 70 11.38 -31.09 -4.11
C ASP A 70 10.94 -32.02 -2.96
N PRO A 71 11.73 -33.07 -2.63
CA PRO A 71 11.36 -34.06 -1.61
C PRO A 71 11.28 -33.50 -0.19
N ASP A 72 11.77 -32.27 0.06
CA ASP A 72 11.61 -31.61 1.36
C ASP A 72 10.16 -31.19 1.65
N PHE A 73 9.30 -31.10 0.62
CA PHE A 73 7.89 -30.73 0.77
C PHE A 73 6.97 -31.94 0.95
N PRO A 74 5.98 -31.85 1.87
CA PRO A 74 4.90 -32.82 1.92
C PRO A 74 3.94 -32.61 0.74
N PRO A 75 3.01 -33.54 0.48
CA PRO A 75 1.78 -33.21 -0.26
C PRO A 75 1.11 -31.97 0.36
N PHE A 76 0.73 -31.02 -0.50
CA PHE A 76 0.13 -29.75 -0.07
C PHE A 76 -0.98 -29.30 -1.02
N VAL A 77 -1.96 -28.57 -0.50
CA VAL A 77 -3.01 -27.96 -1.32
C VAL A 77 -2.51 -26.64 -1.91
N ASN A 78 -2.84 -26.36 -3.16
CA ASN A 78 -2.59 -25.05 -3.75
C ASN A 78 -3.90 -24.40 -4.19
N TYR A 79 -4.09 -23.14 -3.81
CA TYR A 79 -5.24 -22.33 -4.19
C TYR A 79 -4.83 -21.18 -5.09
N HIS A 80 -5.66 -20.90 -6.11
CA HIS A 80 -5.67 -19.59 -6.74
C HIS A 80 -6.34 -18.58 -5.80
N CYS A 81 -5.70 -17.44 -5.55
CA CYS A 81 -6.20 -16.34 -4.73
C CYS A 81 -7.65 -15.97 -5.12
N VAL A 82 -8.59 -16.14 -4.18
CA VAL A 82 -10.04 -15.95 -4.36
C VAL A 82 -10.36 -14.54 -4.85
N ILE A 83 -9.67 -13.54 -4.30
CA ILE A 83 -9.79 -12.11 -4.65
C ILE A 83 -9.34 -11.88 -6.11
N HIS A 84 -8.26 -12.52 -6.53
CA HIS A 84 -7.77 -12.40 -7.90
C HIS A 84 -8.70 -13.10 -8.89
N GLN A 85 -9.22 -14.29 -8.56
CA GLN A 85 -10.24 -14.96 -9.38
C GLN A 85 -11.51 -14.11 -9.51
N GLN A 86 -11.95 -13.44 -8.44
CA GLN A 86 -13.07 -12.49 -8.47
C GLN A 86 -12.78 -11.31 -9.42
N ALA A 87 -11.58 -10.75 -9.37
CA ALA A 87 -11.16 -9.66 -10.25
C ALA A 87 -11.06 -10.12 -11.72
N LEU A 88 -10.60 -11.35 -11.99
CA LEU A 88 -10.59 -11.94 -13.33
C LEU A 88 -12.01 -12.19 -13.86
N ALA A 89 -12.92 -12.69 -13.03
CA ALA A 89 -14.33 -12.85 -13.40
C ALA A 89 -14.98 -11.50 -13.76
N ALA A 90 -14.72 -10.45 -12.97
CA ALA A 90 -15.22 -9.11 -13.26
C ALA A 90 -14.67 -8.56 -14.60
N LYS A 91 -13.41 -8.85 -14.95
CA LYS A 91 -12.80 -8.49 -16.25
C LYS A 91 -13.44 -9.17 -17.46
N ALA A 92 -14.28 -10.21 -17.27
CA ALA A 92 -15.01 -10.83 -18.37
C ALA A 92 -16.19 -9.97 -18.86
N ILE A 93 -16.61 -8.96 -18.10
CA ILE A 93 -17.60 -7.97 -18.56
C ILE A 93 -16.93 -7.01 -19.53
N ASP A 94 -17.38 -7.04 -20.79
CA ASP A 94 -17.01 -6.06 -21.80
C ASP A 94 -18.01 -4.91 -21.77
N MET A 95 -17.65 -3.87 -21.02
CA MET A 95 -18.28 -2.54 -21.04
C MET A 95 -17.17 -1.48 -21.14
N SER A 96 -16.21 -1.76 -22.01
CA SER A 96 -15.01 -0.95 -22.21
C SER A 96 -15.35 0.41 -22.81
N HIS A 97 -16.43 0.53 -23.60
CA HIS A 97 -16.95 1.79 -24.14
C HIS A 97 -17.27 2.81 -23.03
N VAL A 98 -18.12 2.45 -22.06
CA VAL A 98 -18.46 3.32 -20.93
C VAL A 98 -17.22 3.71 -20.14
N MET A 99 -16.38 2.74 -19.76
CA MET A 99 -15.19 3.01 -18.95
C MET A 99 -14.21 3.95 -19.65
N ASN A 100 -13.96 3.76 -20.94
CA ASN A 100 -13.03 4.58 -21.71
C ASN A 100 -13.52 6.02 -21.82
N ASP A 101 -14.82 6.23 -22.07
CA ASP A 101 -15.42 7.55 -22.17
C ASP A 101 -15.44 8.27 -20.81
N VAL A 102 -15.83 7.58 -19.73
CA VAL A 102 -15.76 8.11 -18.36
C VAL A 102 -14.34 8.54 -18.01
N VAL A 103 -13.33 7.68 -18.25
CA VAL A 103 -11.93 7.99 -17.96
C VAL A 103 -11.41 9.15 -18.84
N LYS A 104 -11.81 9.22 -20.11
CA LYS A 104 -11.47 10.31 -21.03
C LYS A 104 -12.03 11.65 -20.54
N ILE A 105 -13.29 11.70 -20.12
CA ILE A 105 -13.92 12.91 -19.57
C ILE A 105 -13.26 13.33 -18.26
N LEU A 106 -13.07 12.38 -17.33
CA LEU A 106 -12.39 12.64 -16.04
C LEU A 106 -10.98 13.19 -16.23
N ASN A 107 -10.20 12.62 -17.16
CA ASN A 107 -8.86 13.11 -17.48
C ASN A 107 -8.91 14.49 -18.16
N SER A 108 -9.90 14.75 -19.04
CA SER A 108 -10.12 16.08 -19.65
C SER A 108 -10.38 17.18 -18.60
N ILE A 109 -11.02 16.84 -17.47
CA ILE A 109 -11.27 17.76 -16.36
C ILE A 109 -10.06 17.84 -15.42
N ARG A 110 -9.49 16.69 -15.02
CA ARG A 110 -8.49 16.63 -13.93
C ARG A 110 -7.02 16.79 -14.36
N ALA A 111 -6.66 16.55 -15.63
CA ALA A 111 -5.26 16.63 -16.07
C ALA A 111 -4.73 18.07 -16.17
N LYS A 112 -5.61 19.06 -16.41
CA LYS A 112 -5.26 20.48 -16.50
C LYS A 112 -5.58 21.16 -15.16
N ALA A 113 -4.56 21.63 -14.44
CA ALA A 113 -4.72 22.20 -13.09
C ALA A 113 -5.73 23.38 -13.02
N LEU A 114 -5.84 24.19 -14.08
CA LEU A 114 -6.86 25.24 -14.17
C LEU A 114 -8.28 24.65 -14.30
N GLN A 115 -8.46 23.65 -15.17
CA GLN A 115 -9.76 23.00 -15.38
C GLN A 115 -10.24 22.29 -14.12
N HIS A 116 -9.32 21.65 -13.38
CA HIS A 116 -9.64 21.03 -12.10
C HIS A 116 -10.11 22.05 -11.05
N ARG A 117 -9.46 23.23 -10.97
CA ARG A 117 -9.88 24.32 -10.10
C ARG A 117 -11.22 24.94 -10.50
N LEU A 118 -11.45 25.16 -11.79
CA LEU A 118 -12.72 25.70 -12.30
C LEU A 118 -13.87 24.71 -12.05
N PHE A 119 -13.65 23.41 -12.22
CA PHE A 119 -14.65 22.40 -11.88
C PHE A 119 -14.97 22.39 -10.39
N LYS A 120 -13.97 22.57 -9.51
CA LYS A 120 -14.22 22.71 -8.07
C LYS A 120 -15.05 23.94 -7.72
N SER A 121 -14.74 25.10 -8.31
CA SER A 121 -15.56 26.31 -8.15
C SER A 121 -17.02 26.02 -8.50
N LEU A 122 -17.28 25.37 -9.64
CA LEU A 122 -18.62 24.99 -10.05
C LEU A 122 -19.32 24.03 -9.06
N LEU A 123 -18.60 23.06 -8.49
CA LEU A 123 -19.16 22.15 -7.48
C LEU A 123 -19.52 22.89 -6.18
N ASP A 124 -18.65 23.81 -5.73
CA ASP A 124 -18.86 24.62 -4.53
C ASP A 124 -20.01 25.64 -4.76
N GLU A 125 -20.13 26.22 -5.97
CA GLU A 125 -21.20 27.14 -6.37
C GLU A 125 -22.58 26.47 -6.47
N LEU A 126 -22.63 25.18 -6.82
CA LEU A 126 -23.86 24.39 -6.97
C LEU A 126 -24.26 23.62 -5.70
N ASP A 127 -23.51 23.78 -4.59
CA ASP A 127 -23.67 23.01 -3.33
C ASP A 127 -23.72 21.49 -3.59
N SER A 128 -22.81 21.03 -4.45
CA SER A 128 -22.82 19.65 -4.95
C SER A 128 -22.43 18.63 -3.87
N VAL A 129 -22.98 17.41 -3.97
CA VAL A 129 -22.79 16.30 -3.03
C VAL A 129 -21.31 15.91 -2.84
N TYR A 130 -20.44 16.27 -3.79
CA TYR A 130 -18.99 16.06 -3.69
C TYR A 130 -18.19 17.26 -4.20
N GLY A 131 -17.28 17.81 -3.39
CA GLY A 131 -16.35 18.89 -3.79
C GLY A 131 -15.12 18.46 -4.62
N ASP A 132 -15.09 17.25 -5.19
CA ASP A 132 -14.06 16.83 -6.17
C ASP A 132 -14.44 15.53 -6.91
N LEU A 133 -14.00 15.38 -8.16
CA LEU A 133 -13.98 14.09 -8.88
C LEU A 133 -12.87 13.18 -8.35
N ILE A 134 -12.95 11.88 -8.60
CA ILE A 134 -11.87 10.92 -8.28
C ILE A 134 -11.01 10.71 -9.52
N LEU A 135 -9.67 10.84 -9.41
CA LEU A 135 -8.75 10.46 -10.48
C LEU A 135 -8.76 8.94 -10.64
N HIS A 136 -8.93 8.47 -11.87
CA HIS A 136 -8.75 7.08 -12.20
C HIS A 136 -7.27 6.78 -12.38
N ALA A 137 -6.71 5.97 -11.49
CA ALA A 137 -5.51 5.21 -11.77
C ALA A 137 -5.96 3.78 -12.13
N ASP A 138 -5.49 3.26 -13.28
CA ASP A 138 -5.94 1.98 -13.87
C ASP A 138 -5.84 0.74 -12.97
N VAL A 139 -5.06 0.87 -11.90
CA VAL A 139 -4.55 -0.18 -11.02
C VAL A 139 -5.64 -0.88 -10.20
N ARG A 140 -6.73 -0.20 -9.84
CA ARG A 140 -7.67 -0.70 -8.81
C ARG A 140 -9.10 -0.80 -9.30
N TRP A 141 -9.66 -1.99 -9.18
CA TRP A 141 -11.06 -2.23 -9.49
C TRP A 141 -11.99 -1.61 -8.40
N LEU A 142 -11.56 -1.60 -7.13
CA LEU A 142 -12.24 -0.92 -6.01
C LEU A 142 -12.42 0.59 -6.22
N SER A 143 -11.49 1.26 -6.90
CA SER A 143 -11.63 2.69 -7.23
C SER A 143 -12.59 2.92 -8.40
N ARG A 144 -12.71 1.97 -9.35
CA ARG A 144 -13.67 2.09 -10.48
C ARG A 144 -15.11 2.27 -10.02
N GLY A 145 -15.56 1.52 -9.01
CA GLY A 145 -16.94 1.67 -8.51
C GLY A 145 -17.20 3.03 -7.88
N LYS A 146 -16.23 3.56 -7.12
CA LYS A 146 -16.32 4.92 -6.54
C LYS A 146 -16.25 6.02 -7.60
N VAL A 147 -15.42 5.82 -8.64
CA VAL A 147 -15.31 6.71 -9.80
C VAL A 147 -16.63 6.74 -10.57
N LEU A 148 -17.21 5.58 -10.91
CA LEU A 148 -18.47 5.47 -11.63
C LEU A 148 -19.65 6.08 -10.85
N GLN A 149 -19.79 5.74 -9.56
CA GLN A 149 -20.86 6.31 -8.73
C GLN A 149 -20.75 7.83 -8.67
N ARG A 150 -19.55 8.37 -8.42
CA ARG A 150 -19.37 9.83 -8.37
C ARG A 150 -19.55 10.50 -9.73
N PHE A 151 -19.14 9.85 -10.83
CA PHE A 151 -19.36 10.37 -12.18
C PHE A 151 -20.86 10.45 -12.51
N LEU A 152 -21.64 9.43 -12.11
CA LEU A 152 -23.08 9.40 -12.30
C LEU A 152 -23.81 10.40 -11.39
N ASP A 153 -23.40 10.51 -10.12
CA ASP A 153 -23.97 11.47 -9.17
C ASP A 153 -23.72 12.93 -9.58
N LEU A 154 -22.54 13.23 -10.17
CA LEU A 154 -22.14 14.55 -10.68
C LEU A 154 -22.42 14.75 -12.17
N LEU A 155 -23.22 13.88 -12.80
CA LEU A 155 -23.46 13.91 -14.24
C LEU A 155 -24.03 15.27 -14.73
N PRO A 156 -24.98 15.94 -14.04
CA PRO A 156 -25.46 17.26 -14.44
C PRO A 156 -24.36 18.33 -14.42
N GLU A 157 -23.53 18.36 -13.38
CA GLU A 157 -22.42 19.32 -13.22
C GLU A 157 -21.33 19.08 -14.26
N ILE A 158 -21.01 17.82 -14.56
CA ILE A 158 -20.09 17.44 -15.64
C ILE A 158 -20.61 17.92 -16.99
N ILE A 159 -21.88 17.67 -17.32
CA ILE A 159 -22.50 18.14 -18.58
C ILE A 159 -22.48 19.68 -18.66
N SER A 160 -22.80 20.37 -17.56
CA SER A 160 -22.75 21.84 -17.48
C SER A 160 -21.33 22.38 -17.73
N PHE A 161 -20.33 21.78 -17.10
CA PHE A 161 -18.94 22.18 -17.24
C PHE A 161 -18.38 21.94 -18.65
N LEU A 162 -18.71 20.80 -19.27
CA LEU A 162 -18.30 20.51 -20.65
C LEU A 162 -18.94 21.47 -21.65
N LYS A 163 -20.23 21.82 -21.46
CA LYS A 163 -20.91 22.87 -22.24
C LYS A 163 -20.25 24.24 -22.09
N SER A 164 -19.82 24.62 -20.89
CA SER A 164 -19.07 25.88 -20.67
C SER A 164 -17.71 25.93 -21.40
N ARG A 165 -17.14 24.76 -21.73
CA ARG A 165 -15.91 24.59 -22.53
C ARG A 165 -16.18 24.46 -24.04
N ASN A 166 -17.45 24.48 -24.46
CA ASN A 166 -17.88 24.14 -25.82
C ASN A 166 -17.39 22.73 -26.26
N GLU A 167 -17.36 21.79 -25.32
CA GLU A 167 -17.09 20.37 -25.55
C GLU A 167 -18.40 19.58 -25.43
N GLU A 168 -18.84 18.96 -26.53
CA GLU A 168 -20.00 18.07 -26.54
C GLU A 168 -19.56 16.61 -26.65
N TYR A 169 -20.18 15.76 -25.82
CA TYR A 169 -19.98 14.32 -25.80
C TYR A 169 -21.35 13.68 -26.04
N GLU A 170 -21.57 13.15 -27.24
CA GLU A 170 -22.86 12.57 -27.68
C GLU A 170 -23.35 11.50 -26.70
N GLN A 171 -22.44 10.71 -26.13
CA GLN A 171 -22.72 9.65 -25.16
C GLN A 171 -23.43 10.14 -23.89
N LEU A 172 -23.21 11.39 -23.47
CA LEU A 172 -23.87 11.96 -22.29
C LEU A 172 -25.34 12.34 -22.55
N SER A 173 -25.80 12.21 -23.80
CA SER A 173 -27.20 12.37 -24.22
C SER A 173 -27.79 11.11 -24.86
N ASP A 174 -27.03 9.99 -24.91
CA ASP A 174 -27.52 8.70 -25.39
C ASP A 174 -28.08 7.89 -24.23
N ASP A 175 -29.40 7.69 -24.25
CA ASP A 175 -30.14 6.89 -23.27
C ASP A 175 -29.58 5.45 -23.14
N THR A 176 -29.05 4.88 -24.22
CA THR A 176 -28.45 3.53 -24.22
C THR A 176 -27.16 3.52 -23.41
N TRP A 177 -26.26 4.46 -23.68
CA TRP A 177 -25.00 4.63 -22.95
C TRP A 177 -25.23 4.99 -21.47
N LEU A 178 -26.25 5.81 -21.18
CA LEU A 178 -26.62 6.15 -19.80
C LEU A 178 -27.14 4.92 -19.03
N LEU A 179 -27.94 4.06 -19.66
CA LEU A 179 -28.37 2.80 -19.05
C LEU A 179 -27.19 1.86 -18.80
N ASP A 180 -26.26 1.74 -19.74
CA ASP A 180 -25.02 1.00 -19.56
C ASP A 180 -24.18 1.56 -18.40
N LEU A 181 -24.07 2.88 -18.26
CA LEU A 181 -23.41 3.53 -17.12
C LEU A 181 -24.10 3.19 -15.80
N GLY A 182 -25.43 3.25 -15.73
CA GLY A 182 -26.21 2.89 -14.54
C GLY A 182 -26.00 1.44 -14.13
N PHE A 183 -26.14 0.50 -15.08
CA PHE A 183 -25.91 -0.93 -14.84
C PHE A 183 -24.47 -1.23 -14.41
N LEU A 184 -23.47 -0.65 -15.10
CA LEU A 184 -22.07 -0.86 -14.78
C LEU A 184 -21.73 -0.30 -13.39
N THR A 185 -22.31 0.85 -13.00
CA THR A 185 -22.14 1.43 -11.66
C THR A 185 -22.67 0.48 -10.58
N ASP A 186 -23.89 -0.03 -10.74
CA ASP A 186 -24.49 -0.98 -9.79
C ASP A 186 -23.76 -2.32 -9.73
N LEU A 187 -23.31 -2.85 -10.87
CA LEU A 187 -22.54 -4.09 -10.95
C LEU A 187 -21.16 -3.93 -10.30
N THR A 188 -20.53 -2.77 -10.47
CA THR A 188 -19.24 -2.42 -9.86
C THR A 188 -19.40 -2.11 -8.36
N ALA A 189 -20.58 -1.70 -7.88
CA ALA A 189 -20.88 -1.72 -6.45
C ALA A 189 -20.99 -3.17 -5.91
N LYS A 190 -21.64 -4.07 -6.65
CA LYS A 190 -21.86 -5.47 -6.20
C LYS A 190 -20.59 -6.26 -5.97
N PHE A 191 -19.62 -6.24 -6.89
CA PHE A 191 -18.36 -6.91 -6.55
C PHE A 191 -17.56 -6.13 -5.50
N ASN A 192 -17.79 -4.83 -5.24
CA ASN A 192 -17.09 -4.08 -4.17
C ASN A 192 -17.53 -4.57 -2.80
N ASP A 193 -18.80 -4.99 -2.68
CA ASP A 193 -19.32 -5.67 -1.51
C ASP A 193 -18.66 -7.04 -1.35
N LEU A 194 -18.68 -7.88 -2.40
CA LEU A 194 -18.02 -9.19 -2.37
C LEU A 194 -16.51 -9.08 -2.05
N ASN A 195 -15.80 -8.12 -2.64
CA ASN A 195 -14.36 -7.93 -2.44
C ASN A 195 -14.05 -7.57 -0.98
N ARG A 196 -14.95 -6.84 -0.31
CA ARG A 196 -14.91 -6.54 1.13
C ARG A 196 -15.36 -7.71 2.01
N GLU A 197 -16.27 -8.56 1.56
CA GLU A 197 -16.62 -9.83 2.25
C GLU A 197 -15.43 -10.81 2.22
N LEU A 198 -14.73 -10.91 1.10
CA LEU A 198 -13.56 -11.77 0.88
C LEU A 198 -12.26 -11.27 1.54
N GLN A 199 -12.28 -10.11 2.19
CA GLN A 199 -11.12 -9.48 2.82
C GLN A 199 -11.44 -9.06 4.25
N GLY A 200 -10.37 -8.81 5.01
CA GLY A 200 -10.45 -8.38 6.41
C GLY A 200 -9.49 -9.17 7.29
N LYS A 201 -9.71 -9.05 8.60
CA LYS A 201 -9.16 -9.94 9.61
C LYS A 201 -10.16 -11.08 9.82
N ASP A 202 -9.69 -12.23 10.32
CA ASP A 202 -10.53 -13.35 10.78
C ASP A 202 -11.47 -13.90 9.67
N ARG A 203 -11.05 -13.79 8.39
CA ARG A 203 -11.75 -14.34 7.21
C ARG A 203 -11.27 -15.74 6.88
N GLU A 204 -11.88 -16.72 7.53
CA GLU A 204 -11.63 -18.13 7.27
C GLU A 204 -12.11 -18.61 5.90
N LEU A 205 -11.60 -19.75 5.44
CA LEU A 205 -11.93 -20.33 4.14
C LEU A 205 -13.44 -20.58 3.96
N GLY A 206 -14.15 -21.01 5.01
CA GLY A 206 -15.60 -21.23 4.99
C GLY A 206 -16.42 -19.96 4.74
N HIS A 207 -15.97 -18.82 5.28
CA HIS A 207 -16.58 -17.52 5.02
C HIS A 207 -16.37 -17.11 3.55
N MET A 208 -15.17 -17.34 3.00
CA MET A 208 -14.89 -17.04 1.58
C MET A 208 -15.70 -17.93 0.62
N ILE A 209 -15.79 -19.24 0.90
CA ILE A 209 -16.65 -20.17 0.14
C ILE A 209 -18.10 -19.68 0.16
N SER A 210 -18.62 -19.38 1.35
CA SER A 210 -20.02 -18.95 1.54
C SER A 210 -20.33 -17.64 0.80
N ALA A 211 -19.41 -16.67 0.81
CA ALA A 211 -19.55 -15.40 0.10
C ALA A 211 -19.59 -15.60 -1.43
N VAL A 212 -18.71 -16.43 -1.98
CA VAL A 212 -18.67 -16.74 -3.43
C VAL A 212 -19.93 -17.48 -3.88
N GLU A 213 -20.38 -18.50 -3.14
CA GLU A 213 -21.61 -19.24 -3.48
C GLU A 213 -22.86 -18.37 -3.34
N ALA A 214 -22.94 -17.55 -2.27
CA ALA A 214 -24.01 -16.56 -2.14
C ALA A 214 -24.00 -15.57 -3.30
N PHE A 215 -22.83 -15.14 -3.80
CA PHE A 215 -22.74 -14.26 -4.97
C PHE A 215 -23.22 -14.94 -6.26
N LYS A 216 -22.92 -16.23 -6.46
CA LYS A 216 -23.41 -17.02 -7.61
C LYS A 216 -24.95 -17.16 -7.60
N VAL A 217 -25.54 -17.37 -6.43
CA VAL A 217 -27.00 -17.36 -6.26
C VAL A 217 -27.58 -15.96 -6.50
N LYS A 218 -26.96 -14.90 -5.96
CA LYS A 218 -27.35 -13.50 -6.19
C LYS A 218 -27.31 -13.15 -7.69
N LEU A 219 -26.28 -13.53 -8.45
CA LEU A 219 -26.19 -13.33 -9.91
C LEU A 219 -27.39 -13.97 -10.64
N SER A 220 -27.72 -15.21 -10.31
CA SER A 220 -28.86 -15.93 -10.90
C SER A 220 -30.20 -15.22 -10.60
N LEU A 221 -30.39 -14.79 -9.35
CA LEU A 221 -31.58 -14.04 -8.92
C LEU A 221 -31.70 -12.69 -9.64
N TRP A 222 -30.61 -11.93 -9.73
CA TRP A 222 -30.55 -10.65 -10.44
C TRP A 222 -30.88 -10.79 -11.92
N THR A 223 -30.39 -11.83 -12.59
CA THR A 223 -30.80 -12.15 -13.98
C THR A 223 -32.30 -12.40 -14.11
N THR A 224 -32.89 -13.17 -13.19
CA THR A 224 -34.35 -13.41 -13.18
C THR A 224 -35.14 -12.14 -12.89
N GLN A 225 -34.65 -11.25 -12.03
CA GLN A 225 -35.32 -9.99 -11.71
C GLN A 225 -35.24 -8.99 -12.86
N LEU A 226 -34.06 -8.79 -13.46
CA LEU A 226 -33.86 -7.91 -14.61
C LEU A 226 -34.73 -8.32 -15.81
N ARG A 227 -34.83 -9.63 -16.11
CA ARG A 227 -35.70 -10.14 -17.19
C ARG A 227 -37.18 -9.74 -17.01
N HIS A 228 -37.63 -9.51 -15.77
CA HIS A 228 -38.98 -9.03 -15.46
C HIS A 228 -39.03 -7.52 -15.18
N ALA A 229 -38.02 -6.76 -15.63
CA ALA A 229 -37.83 -5.32 -15.39
C ALA A 229 -37.88 -4.90 -13.90
N ARG A 230 -37.49 -5.78 -12.97
CA ARG A 230 -37.47 -5.49 -11.53
C ARG A 230 -36.10 -4.96 -11.11
N LEU A 231 -35.99 -3.64 -11.01
CA LEU A 231 -34.73 -2.93 -10.75
C LEU A 231 -34.40 -2.73 -9.25
N THR A 232 -35.10 -3.40 -8.34
CA THR A 232 -34.93 -3.29 -6.87
C THR A 232 -33.51 -3.48 -6.32
N HIS A 233 -32.61 -4.10 -7.08
CA HIS A 233 -31.19 -4.24 -6.71
C HIS A 233 -30.25 -3.43 -7.61
N PHE A 234 -30.75 -2.69 -8.58
CA PHE A 234 -30.00 -1.84 -9.49
C PHE A 234 -30.51 -0.40 -9.40
N PRO A 235 -30.28 0.29 -8.27
CA PRO A 235 -30.84 1.61 -8.00
C PRO A 235 -30.31 2.71 -8.94
N ASN A 236 -29.08 2.58 -9.46
CA ASN A 236 -28.56 3.54 -10.42
C ASN A 236 -29.16 3.31 -11.81
N LEU A 237 -29.29 2.05 -12.25
CA LEU A 237 -30.03 1.71 -13.46
C LEU A 237 -31.50 2.13 -13.36
N GLU A 238 -32.13 1.97 -12.18
CA GLU A 238 -33.51 2.42 -11.92
C GLU A 238 -33.65 3.93 -12.07
N LYS A 239 -32.80 4.72 -11.40
CA LYS A 239 -32.76 6.19 -11.54
C LYS A 239 -32.58 6.64 -13.00
N VAL A 240 -31.69 6.01 -13.75
CA VAL A 240 -31.48 6.34 -15.16
C VAL A 240 -32.71 5.97 -15.99
N SER A 241 -33.27 4.76 -15.80
CA SER A 241 -34.44 4.29 -16.55
C SER A 241 -35.70 5.15 -16.38
N GLN A 242 -35.80 5.88 -15.27
CA GLN A 242 -36.90 6.83 -15.00
C GLN A 242 -36.74 8.16 -15.76
N ASN A 243 -35.52 8.53 -16.14
CA ASN A 243 -35.16 9.83 -16.71
C ASN A 243 -34.81 9.76 -18.22
N LEU A 244 -35.08 8.63 -18.89
CA LEU A 244 -34.78 8.46 -20.32
C LEU A 244 -35.58 9.42 -21.20
N THR A 245 -34.96 9.88 -22.30
CA THR A 245 -35.64 10.65 -23.35
C THR A 245 -36.48 9.72 -24.23
N ASP A 246 -35.92 8.59 -24.64
CA ASP A 246 -36.59 7.48 -25.32
C ASP A 246 -36.88 6.31 -24.35
N LYS A 247 -38.18 6.13 -24.07
CA LYS A 247 -38.66 5.03 -23.21
C LYS A 247 -38.52 3.63 -23.82
N THR A 248 -38.17 3.53 -25.09
CA THR A 248 -37.96 2.25 -25.79
C THR A 248 -36.53 1.75 -25.74
N ALA A 249 -35.55 2.58 -25.32
CA ALA A 249 -34.13 2.22 -25.24
C ALA A 249 -33.80 1.15 -24.17
N PHE A 250 -34.69 0.91 -23.22
CA PHE A 250 -34.44 -0.05 -22.13
C PHE A 250 -34.65 -1.51 -22.58
N HIS A 251 -33.54 -2.23 -22.75
CA HIS A 251 -33.51 -3.65 -23.17
C HIS A 251 -32.85 -4.56 -22.12
N PRO A 252 -33.63 -5.14 -21.18
CA PRO A 252 -33.09 -5.95 -20.07
C PRO A 252 -32.27 -7.18 -20.50
N GLU A 253 -32.49 -7.69 -21.71
CA GLU A 253 -31.83 -8.86 -22.27
C GLU A 253 -30.31 -8.67 -22.35
N GLN A 254 -29.84 -7.46 -22.63
CA GLN A 254 -28.41 -7.14 -22.74
C GLN A 254 -27.72 -7.26 -21.38
N PHE A 255 -28.29 -6.64 -20.34
CA PHE A 255 -27.83 -6.77 -18.95
C PHE A 255 -27.90 -8.21 -18.44
N CYS A 256 -28.93 -8.96 -18.82
CA CYS A 256 -29.03 -10.39 -18.52
C CYS A 256 -27.89 -11.20 -19.17
N ALA A 257 -27.45 -10.86 -20.38
CA ALA A 257 -26.32 -11.54 -21.02
C ALA A 257 -25.01 -11.34 -20.24
N HIS A 258 -24.74 -10.12 -19.76
CA HIS A 258 -23.60 -9.83 -18.89
C HIS A 258 -23.62 -10.64 -17.58
N LEU A 259 -24.77 -10.72 -16.89
CA LEU A 259 -24.88 -11.51 -15.66
C LEU A 259 -24.77 -13.03 -15.90
N ASN A 260 -25.30 -13.54 -17.01
CA ASN A 260 -25.12 -14.94 -17.39
C ASN A 260 -23.64 -15.28 -17.64
N LYS A 261 -22.91 -14.38 -18.33
CA LYS A 261 -21.46 -14.52 -18.54
C LYS A 261 -20.69 -14.57 -17.22
N LEU A 262 -21.04 -13.70 -16.26
CA LEU A 262 -20.48 -13.75 -14.91
C LEU A 262 -20.80 -15.06 -14.18
N THR A 263 -22.04 -15.55 -14.30
CA THR A 263 -22.43 -16.83 -13.69
C THR A 263 -21.57 -17.98 -14.23
N SER A 264 -21.28 -18.00 -15.54
CA SER A 264 -20.36 -18.99 -16.11
C SER A 264 -18.90 -18.81 -15.66
N GLU A 265 -18.39 -17.58 -15.58
CA GLU A 265 -17.02 -17.31 -15.12
C GLU A 265 -16.81 -17.68 -13.64
N PHE A 266 -17.76 -17.32 -12.78
CA PHE A 266 -17.74 -17.73 -11.37
C PHE A 266 -17.93 -19.26 -11.22
N GLY A 267 -18.72 -19.89 -12.09
CA GLY A 267 -18.81 -21.34 -12.16
C GLY A 267 -17.47 -22.01 -12.48
N ALA A 268 -16.79 -21.53 -13.53
CA ALA A 268 -15.52 -22.11 -13.98
C ALA A 268 -14.33 -21.81 -13.06
N ARG A 269 -14.28 -20.63 -12.42
CA ARG A 269 -13.11 -20.16 -11.64
C ARG A 269 -13.03 -20.67 -10.22
N PHE A 270 -14.16 -21.03 -9.62
CA PHE A 270 -14.24 -21.37 -8.20
C PHE A 270 -14.52 -22.85 -7.93
N VAL A 271 -14.32 -23.73 -8.93
CA VAL A 271 -14.51 -25.20 -8.78
C VAL A 271 -13.64 -25.76 -7.65
N GLU A 272 -12.33 -25.45 -7.64
CA GLU A 272 -11.39 -25.89 -6.59
C GLU A 272 -11.81 -25.43 -5.18
N LEU A 273 -12.45 -24.25 -5.10
CA LEU A 273 -12.95 -23.67 -3.85
C LEU A 273 -14.25 -24.36 -3.39
N GLN A 274 -15.12 -24.76 -4.32
CA GLN A 274 -16.30 -25.59 -4.04
C GLN A 274 -15.91 -27.00 -3.59
N ASP A 275 -14.86 -27.59 -4.14
CA ASP A 275 -14.42 -28.94 -3.77
C ASP A 275 -14.00 -29.04 -2.30
N MET A 276 -13.37 -27.99 -1.77
CA MET A 276 -13.06 -27.83 -0.34
C MET A 276 -14.30 -27.59 0.53
N GLY A 277 -15.44 -27.19 -0.05
CA GLY A 277 -16.67 -26.91 0.68
C GLY A 277 -17.20 -28.09 1.49
N GLN A 278 -16.99 -29.34 1.03
CA GLN A 278 -17.34 -30.55 1.79
C GLN A 278 -16.44 -30.70 3.03
N VAL A 279 -15.13 -30.52 2.89
CA VAL A 279 -14.17 -30.61 4.00
C VAL A 279 -14.44 -29.51 5.04
N VAL A 280 -14.63 -28.26 4.58
CA VAL A 280 -14.91 -27.14 5.48
C VAL A 280 -16.29 -27.27 6.12
N GLY A 281 -17.29 -27.78 5.41
CA GLY A 281 -18.61 -28.07 5.95
C GLY A 281 -18.55 -29.10 7.08
N PHE A 282 -17.80 -30.19 6.88
CA PHE A 282 -17.54 -31.19 7.92
C PHE A 282 -16.78 -30.61 9.12
N VAL A 283 -15.71 -29.83 8.90
CA VAL A 283 -14.97 -29.17 10.00
C VAL A 283 -15.86 -28.19 10.80
N SER A 284 -16.83 -27.55 10.13
CA SER A 284 -17.78 -26.61 10.77
C SER A 284 -18.94 -27.31 11.47
N ASN A 285 -19.35 -28.48 11.00
CA ASN A 285 -20.39 -29.33 11.61
C ASN A 285 -20.08 -30.81 11.32
N PRO A 286 -19.45 -31.52 12.25
CA PRO A 286 -18.93 -32.88 12.02
C PRO A 286 -20.03 -33.92 11.83
N PHE A 287 -21.27 -33.60 12.21
CA PHE A 287 -22.43 -34.50 12.19
C PHE A 287 -23.36 -34.22 11.00
N LEU A 288 -22.93 -33.40 10.04
CA LEU A 288 -23.59 -33.34 8.73
C LEU A 288 -23.52 -34.72 8.06
N SER A 289 -24.65 -35.18 7.52
CA SER A 289 -24.68 -36.36 6.67
C SER A 289 -23.83 -36.10 5.43
N VAL A 290 -22.71 -36.81 5.32
CA VAL A 290 -21.74 -36.72 4.23
C VAL A 290 -21.48 -38.10 3.64
N ASP A 291 -21.02 -38.13 2.39
CA ASP A 291 -20.40 -39.33 1.84
C ASP A 291 -18.99 -39.44 2.41
N ILE A 292 -18.79 -40.42 3.30
CA ILE A 292 -17.54 -40.60 4.05
C ILE A 292 -16.38 -41.01 3.12
N GLU A 293 -16.65 -41.81 2.08
CA GLU A 293 -15.64 -42.25 1.10
C GLU A 293 -15.17 -41.07 0.24
N GLN A 294 -16.09 -40.21 -0.20
CA GLN A 294 -15.73 -38.97 -0.91
C GLN A 294 -15.00 -37.97 -0.01
N LEU A 295 -15.42 -37.83 1.25
CA LEU A 295 -14.81 -36.92 2.21
C LEU A 295 -13.39 -37.34 2.58
N SER A 296 -13.18 -38.61 2.92
CA SER A 296 -11.85 -39.15 3.28
C SER A 296 -10.88 -39.03 2.11
N ALA A 297 -11.30 -39.37 0.88
CA ALA A 297 -10.51 -39.19 -0.33
C ALA A 297 -10.07 -37.73 -0.56
N LYS A 298 -10.94 -36.76 -0.24
CA LYS A 298 -10.61 -35.32 -0.28
C LYS A 298 -9.68 -34.89 0.86
N MET A 299 -9.85 -35.44 2.05
CA MET A 299 -9.01 -35.14 3.22
C MET A 299 -7.60 -35.78 3.14
N GLN A 300 -7.41 -36.82 2.33
CA GLN A 300 -6.11 -37.48 2.14
C GLN A 300 -4.99 -36.55 1.65
N VAL A 301 -5.34 -35.41 1.03
CA VAL A 301 -4.39 -34.37 0.62
C VAL A 301 -3.60 -33.76 1.79
N PHE A 302 -4.12 -33.88 3.02
CA PHE A 302 -3.46 -33.43 4.26
C PHE A 302 -2.57 -34.51 4.90
N THR A 303 -2.27 -35.60 4.20
CA THR A 303 -1.44 -36.73 4.70
C THR A 303 -1.93 -37.33 6.01
N LEU A 304 -3.24 -37.50 6.13
CA LEU A 304 -3.85 -38.13 7.31
C LEU A 304 -3.55 -39.64 7.36
N PRO A 305 -3.63 -40.28 8.55
CA PRO A 305 -3.46 -41.72 8.72
C PRO A 305 -4.42 -42.56 7.86
N MET A 306 -4.08 -43.83 7.67
CA MET A 306 -5.00 -44.82 7.10
C MET A 306 -6.12 -45.12 8.11
N GLY A 307 -7.39 -45.14 7.68
CA GLY A 307 -8.55 -45.45 8.53
C GLY A 307 -9.39 -44.24 8.96
N VAL A 308 -9.08 -43.04 8.48
CA VAL A 308 -9.85 -41.80 8.75
C VAL A 308 -11.33 -41.91 8.35
N ASP A 309 -11.65 -42.71 7.34
CA ASP A 309 -13.02 -43.06 6.97
C ASP A 309 -13.76 -43.81 8.09
N MET A 310 -13.10 -44.76 8.74
CA MET A 310 -13.65 -45.45 9.91
C MET A 310 -13.77 -44.52 11.12
N GLU A 311 -12.75 -43.70 11.40
CA GLU A 311 -12.79 -42.70 12.50
C GLU A 311 -13.93 -41.69 12.31
N ILE A 312 -14.14 -41.18 11.10
CA ILE A 312 -15.28 -40.31 10.76
C ILE A 312 -16.60 -41.04 10.98
N SER A 313 -16.72 -42.30 10.56
CA SER A 313 -17.93 -43.11 10.72
C SER A 313 -18.29 -43.37 12.18
N GLU A 314 -17.28 -43.69 13.01
CA GLU A 314 -17.43 -43.91 14.45
C GLU A 314 -17.83 -42.61 15.16
N MET A 315 -17.10 -41.51 14.91
CA MET A 315 -17.43 -40.19 15.44
C MET A 315 -18.83 -39.73 15.02
N GLN A 316 -19.22 -39.91 13.75
CA GLN A 316 -20.57 -39.59 13.26
C GLN A 316 -21.66 -40.54 13.79
N SER A 317 -21.29 -41.68 14.37
CA SER A 317 -22.22 -42.62 15.00
C SER A 317 -22.41 -42.34 16.49
N ASP A 318 -21.37 -41.86 17.17
CA ASP A 318 -21.34 -41.57 18.61
C ASP A 318 -22.49 -40.67 19.08
N ILE A 319 -23.09 -41.01 20.22
CA ILE A 319 -24.27 -40.32 20.79
C ILE A 319 -23.86 -39.19 21.74
N GLU A 320 -22.75 -39.34 22.47
CA GLU A 320 -22.25 -38.35 23.42
C GLU A 320 -21.60 -37.17 22.70
N LEU A 321 -20.80 -37.44 21.67
CA LEU A 321 -20.23 -36.40 20.81
C LEU A 321 -21.33 -35.62 20.07
N LYS A 322 -22.40 -36.28 19.61
CA LYS A 322 -23.59 -35.61 19.04
C LYS A 322 -24.29 -34.68 20.02
N ALA A 323 -24.39 -35.07 21.29
CA ALA A 323 -24.99 -34.24 22.33
C ALA A 323 -24.18 -32.96 22.57
N ARG A 324 -22.86 -33.01 22.34
CA ARG A 324 -21.87 -31.94 22.52
C ARG A 324 -21.55 -31.16 21.24
N ALA A 325 -22.21 -31.46 20.13
CA ALA A 325 -21.96 -30.87 18.80
C ALA A 325 -22.14 -29.33 18.69
N ARG A 326 -22.50 -28.65 19.78
CA ARG A 326 -22.67 -27.19 19.86
C ARG A 326 -21.70 -26.52 20.85
N ASP A 327 -20.87 -27.29 21.53
CA ASP A 327 -19.83 -26.79 22.43
C ASP A 327 -18.80 -26.00 21.58
N GLN A 328 -18.44 -24.77 21.99
CA GLN A 328 -17.53 -23.91 21.20
C GLN A 328 -16.12 -24.51 21.03
N ASP A 329 -15.78 -25.41 21.94
CA ASP A 329 -14.53 -26.13 22.10
C ASP A 329 -14.66 -27.61 21.68
N PHE A 330 -15.71 -28.01 20.92
CA PHE A 330 -15.95 -29.40 20.50
C PHE A 330 -14.69 -30.15 20.03
N TRP A 331 -13.91 -29.54 19.13
CA TRP A 331 -12.67 -30.14 18.60
C TRP A 331 -11.53 -30.23 19.63
N SER A 332 -11.48 -29.31 20.60
CA SER A 332 -10.53 -29.33 21.72
C SER A 332 -10.92 -30.41 22.74
N LEU A 333 -12.21 -30.52 23.07
CA LEU A 333 -12.78 -31.54 23.95
C LEU A 333 -12.58 -32.96 23.40
N GLN A 334 -12.71 -33.12 22.07
CA GLN A 334 -12.42 -34.40 21.43
C GLN A 334 -10.93 -34.76 21.55
N MET A 335 -10.01 -33.78 21.47
CA MET A 335 -8.59 -34.02 21.70
C MET A 335 -8.26 -34.33 23.16
N GLU A 336 -8.91 -33.67 24.13
CA GLU A 336 -8.77 -34.03 25.55
C GLU A 336 -9.21 -35.48 25.81
N LEU A 337 -10.35 -35.91 25.24
CA LEU A 337 -10.79 -37.31 25.31
C LEU A 337 -9.79 -38.28 24.65
N ILE A 338 -9.24 -37.93 23.47
CA ILE A 338 -8.23 -38.76 22.78
C ILE A 338 -6.96 -38.88 23.62
N MET A 339 -6.47 -37.77 24.19
CA MET A 339 -5.28 -37.75 25.03
C MET A 339 -5.49 -38.53 26.33
N GLU A 340 -6.64 -38.35 27.01
CA GLU A 340 -6.99 -39.17 28.18
C GLU A 340 -7.08 -40.66 27.84
N THR A 341 -7.60 -41.01 26.67
CA THR A 341 -7.75 -42.42 26.23
C THR A 341 -6.39 -43.03 25.86
N TYR A 342 -5.50 -42.24 25.26
CA TYR A 342 -4.11 -42.62 24.99
C TYR A 342 -3.31 -42.80 26.28
N GLU A 343 -3.42 -41.87 27.24
CA GLU A 343 -2.77 -42.01 28.55
C GLU A 343 -3.28 -43.24 29.32
N LYS A 344 -4.59 -43.53 29.26
CA LYS A 344 -5.17 -44.75 29.86
C LYS A 344 -4.68 -46.03 29.15
N SER A 345 -4.54 -46.04 27.83
CA SER A 345 -4.07 -47.23 27.08
C SER A 345 -2.57 -47.51 27.24
N VAL A 346 -1.77 -46.48 27.55
CA VAL A 346 -0.34 -46.62 27.90
C VAL A 346 -0.15 -46.97 29.39
N ALA A 347 -1.19 -46.81 30.23
CA ALA A 347 -1.13 -47.06 31.67
C ALA A 347 -1.51 -48.48 32.11
N GLU A 348 -1.99 -49.36 31.22
CA GLU A 348 -2.15 -50.78 31.54
C GLU A 348 -0.78 -51.51 31.42
N PRO A 349 -0.22 -52.05 32.52
CA PRO A 349 1.00 -52.84 32.45
C PRO A 349 0.69 -54.22 31.85
N GLU A 350 1.57 -54.73 30.99
CA GLU A 350 1.51 -56.11 30.50
C GLU A 350 1.50 -57.09 31.69
N ASP A 351 0.36 -57.75 31.91
CA ASP A 351 0.21 -58.63 33.07
C ASP A 351 0.94 -59.97 32.86
N THR A 352 1.52 -60.47 33.93
CA THR A 352 2.62 -61.45 33.92
C THR A 352 2.25 -62.85 33.41
N MET A 353 3.16 -63.47 32.62
CA MET A 353 3.21 -64.94 32.46
C MET A 353 4.59 -65.52 32.81
N THR A 354 4.70 -65.89 34.09
CA THR A 354 5.45 -67.04 34.65
C THR A 354 6.93 -67.27 34.30
N ASP A 355 7.77 -67.24 35.34
CA ASP A 355 9.13 -67.79 35.37
C ASP A 355 9.22 -69.26 34.88
N GLN A 356 10.27 -69.56 34.11
CA GLN A 356 11.04 -70.81 34.26
C GLN A 356 12.54 -70.52 34.19
N GLU A 357 13.27 -71.19 35.08
CA GLU A 357 14.71 -71.06 35.31
C GLU A 357 15.56 -71.43 34.09
N VAL A 358 16.77 -70.86 33.93
CA VAL A 358 18.05 -71.62 33.87
C VAL A 358 19.26 -70.70 34.18
N GLN A 359 19.89 -70.99 35.32
CA GLN A 359 21.33 -70.99 35.68
C GLN A 359 22.35 -70.02 35.03
N VAL A 360 23.14 -69.40 35.91
CA VAL A 360 24.46 -68.78 35.64
C VAL A 360 25.59 -69.79 35.93
N ILE A 361 26.52 -70.01 34.98
CA ILE A 361 27.92 -70.43 35.25
C ILE A 361 28.87 -69.69 34.27
N PRO A 362 30.09 -69.26 34.66
CA PRO A 362 30.87 -68.27 33.90
C PRO A 362 32.28 -68.73 33.42
N VAL A 363 33.00 -67.79 32.76
CA VAL A 363 34.47 -67.71 32.53
C VAL A 363 35.07 -68.55 31.37
N GLN A 364 35.73 -67.88 30.41
CA GLN A 364 37.19 -68.01 30.15
C GLN A 364 37.74 -67.05 29.07
N GLU A 365 38.99 -66.64 29.26
CA GLU A 365 39.79 -65.75 28.38
C GLU A 365 40.48 -66.55 27.24
N SER A 366 40.84 -65.91 26.12
CA SER A 366 42.25 -65.82 25.65
C SER A 366 42.46 -65.17 24.26
N CYS A 367 43.64 -64.55 24.13
CA CYS A 367 44.42 -64.07 22.96
C CYS A 367 43.97 -64.40 21.51
N ALA A 368 44.21 -63.57 20.49
CA ALA A 368 45.53 -63.01 20.12
C ALA A 368 45.49 -61.92 19.01
N LEU A 369 46.56 -61.11 18.93
CA LEU A 369 47.01 -60.33 17.75
C LEU A 369 48.13 -61.11 17.02
N PRO A 370 48.42 -60.86 15.72
CA PRO A 370 49.58 -59.99 15.42
C PRO A 370 49.50 -59.12 14.14
N ALA A 371 50.49 -58.25 14.03
CA ALA A 371 50.68 -57.08 13.15
C ALA A 371 51.13 -57.30 11.69
N ALA A 372 51.37 -56.16 11.00
CA ALA A 372 52.29 -55.90 9.86
C ALA A 372 51.79 -56.16 8.41
N CYS A 373 52.28 -55.51 7.33
CA CYS A 373 52.96 -54.20 7.10
C CYS A 373 53.13 -54.00 5.55
N ALA A 374 53.56 -52.80 5.10
CA ALA A 374 54.11 -52.45 3.76
C ALA A 374 53.14 -52.40 2.55
N LYS A 375 53.40 -51.66 1.44
CA LYS A 375 54.09 -50.37 1.09
C LYS A 375 54.15 -50.27 -0.47
N THR A 376 54.11 -49.04 -1.02
CA THR A 376 54.55 -48.48 -2.35
C THR A 376 53.44 -47.66 -3.01
N ASP A 377 53.58 -46.36 -3.34
CA ASP A 377 54.51 -45.69 -4.29
C ASP A 377 54.28 -46.11 -5.76
N CYS A 378 54.20 -45.27 -6.81
CA CYS A 378 54.27 -43.80 -6.96
C CYS A 378 53.81 -43.38 -8.41
N VAL A 379 53.92 -42.08 -8.77
CA VAL A 379 54.10 -41.50 -10.15
C VAL A 379 52.89 -41.07 -11.01
N HIS A 380 52.85 -39.75 -11.30
CA HIS A 380 52.22 -39.03 -12.45
C HIS A 380 53.22 -38.95 -13.64
N PRO A 381 52.84 -38.85 -14.95
CA PRO A 381 52.44 -37.54 -15.51
C PRO A 381 51.57 -37.47 -16.81
N VAL A 382 50.94 -36.29 -16.97
CA VAL A 382 50.75 -35.44 -18.17
C VAL A 382 51.06 -36.00 -19.57
N HIS A 383 50.10 -35.88 -20.51
CA HIS A 383 50.35 -35.25 -21.83
C HIS A 383 49.11 -34.72 -22.57
N HIS A 384 49.34 -33.72 -23.42
CA HIS A 384 48.36 -33.02 -24.29
C HIS A 384 47.93 -33.84 -25.52
N THR A 385 46.72 -33.54 -26.04
CA THR A 385 46.55 -33.25 -27.48
C THR A 385 45.31 -32.39 -27.79
N SER A 386 45.50 -31.43 -28.69
CA SER A 386 44.44 -30.63 -29.34
C SER A 386 44.06 -31.26 -30.69
N VAL A 387 42.83 -31.05 -31.18
CA VAL A 387 42.50 -31.15 -32.61
C VAL A 387 41.52 -30.02 -32.99
N GLU A 388 41.82 -29.33 -34.09
CA GLU A 388 41.03 -28.26 -34.69
C GLU A 388 40.24 -28.75 -35.92
N THR A 389 39.20 -28.01 -36.32
CA THR A 389 38.81 -27.67 -37.72
C THR A 389 37.54 -26.79 -37.63
N GLN A 390 37.51 -25.52 -38.05
CA GLN A 390 37.58 -24.94 -39.43
C GLN A 390 36.43 -25.38 -40.34
N THR A 391 35.78 -24.54 -41.17
CA THR A 391 35.60 -23.06 -41.31
C THR A 391 34.58 -22.83 -42.45
N ASP A 392 33.70 -21.80 -42.37
CA ASP A 392 33.39 -20.81 -43.44
C ASP A 392 32.19 -19.93 -42.98
N SER A 393 32.31 -18.60 -42.89
CA SER A 393 32.13 -17.57 -43.95
C SER A 393 30.66 -17.23 -44.24
N ALA A 394 30.22 -15.97 -44.37
CA ALA A 394 30.93 -14.67 -44.41
C ALA A 394 29.99 -13.48 -44.08
N LEU A 395 30.56 -12.40 -43.49
CA LEU A 395 30.48 -10.95 -43.85
C LEU A 395 29.11 -10.37 -44.33
N GLN A 396 28.60 -9.21 -43.93
CA GLN A 396 29.11 -7.91 -43.38
C GLN A 396 27.93 -7.21 -42.61
N THR A 397 28.00 -6.07 -41.90
CA THR A 397 29.03 -5.02 -41.68
C THR A 397 28.86 -4.37 -40.29
N SER A 398 29.67 -3.35 -39.96
CA SER A 398 29.41 -2.26 -38.98
C SER A 398 29.60 -0.90 -39.74
N PRO A 399 29.39 0.34 -39.22
CA PRO A 399 29.96 0.82 -37.94
C PRO A 399 29.20 1.91 -37.13
N ASP A 400 29.70 2.10 -35.89
CA ASP A 400 29.94 3.34 -35.13
C ASP A 400 28.87 4.38 -34.74
N MET A 401 29.19 5.01 -33.60
CA MET A 401 28.48 6.09 -32.93
C MET A 401 28.82 7.46 -33.54
N GLN A 402 27.89 8.40 -33.42
CA GLN A 402 28.17 9.84 -33.35
C GLN A 402 27.13 10.48 -32.44
N ASP A 403 27.60 11.05 -31.33
CA ASP A 403 26.93 12.17 -30.66
C ASP A 403 27.13 13.41 -31.56
N ASP A 404 26.16 14.31 -31.61
CA ASP A 404 26.34 15.76 -31.81
C ASP A 404 25.02 16.48 -31.43
N ASP A 405 25.15 17.75 -31.07
CA ASP A 405 24.23 18.50 -30.21
C ASP A 405 23.18 19.38 -30.94
N GLU A 406 22.33 20.02 -30.10
CA GLU A 406 21.86 21.43 -30.22
C GLU A 406 20.60 21.82 -31.03
N ASP A 407 20.21 23.08 -30.77
CA ASP A 407 19.09 23.92 -31.24
C ASP A 407 17.70 23.65 -30.59
N GLU A 408 17.15 24.54 -29.72
CA GLU A 408 16.62 25.91 -29.97
C GLU A 408 15.22 25.85 -30.67
N ASP A 409 14.16 26.58 -30.30
CA ASP A 409 14.06 27.81 -29.51
C ASP A 409 12.61 28.13 -29.01
N GLU A 410 12.44 29.17 -28.18
CA GLU A 410 11.37 30.23 -28.14
C GLU A 410 9.84 29.90 -28.34
N ASP A 411 8.83 30.58 -27.78
CA ASP A 411 8.68 31.73 -26.84
C ASP A 411 7.21 31.78 -26.26
N GLU A 412 6.71 32.97 -25.88
CA GLU A 412 5.28 33.42 -25.78
C GLU A 412 4.57 33.26 -24.39
N PRO A 413 3.59 34.13 -24.02
CA PRO A 413 3.86 35.13 -22.97
C PRO A 413 2.78 35.22 -21.85
N THR A 414 2.81 36.33 -21.08
CA THR A 414 1.84 36.72 -20.02
C THR A 414 1.62 38.25 -20.09
N PRO A 415 0.70 38.92 -19.33
CA PRO A 415 -0.41 38.46 -18.48
C PRO A 415 -1.76 39.24 -18.65
N SER A 416 -2.87 38.70 -18.12
CA SER A 416 -3.96 39.41 -17.39
C SER A 416 -5.07 38.38 -17.06
N SER A 417 -5.89 38.48 -16.01
CA SER A 417 -5.89 39.32 -14.80
C SER A 417 -6.61 38.54 -13.67
N ASP A 418 -6.62 39.11 -12.48
CA ASP A 418 -7.29 38.70 -11.24
C ASP A 418 -8.73 38.15 -11.45
N GLU A 419 -9.30 37.27 -10.61
CA GLU A 419 -9.57 37.50 -9.18
C GLU A 419 -9.56 36.25 -8.26
N GLU A 420 -9.81 36.53 -6.98
CA GLU A 420 -9.61 35.75 -5.76
C GLU A 420 -10.86 34.97 -5.34
N TYR A 421 -10.70 33.73 -4.84
CA TYR A 421 -11.75 33.06 -4.04
C TYR A 421 -11.16 32.44 -2.77
N LYS A 422 -11.80 32.78 -1.64
CA LYS A 422 -11.53 32.25 -0.31
C LYS A 422 -12.24 30.91 -0.12
N LEU A 423 -11.61 30.00 0.63
CA LEU A 423 -12.27 28.80 1.15
C LEU A 423 -12.97 29.12 2.48
N PRO A 424 -14.23 28.67 2.69
CA PRO A 424 -14.91 28.81 3.98
C PRO A 424 -14.51 27.69 4.95
N SER A 425 -14.59 27.98 6.24
CA SER A 425 -14.70 26.95 7.28
C SER A 425 -15.69 27.44 8.32
N GLY A 426 -16.75 26.67 8.55
CA GLY A 426 -17.85 27.03 9.43
C GLY A 426 -17.88 26.16 10.69
N SER A 427 -17.83 26.79 11.86
CA SER A 427 -18.76 26.53 12.96
C SER A 427 -18.67 27.68 13.97
N GLU A 428 -19.54 28.67 13.75
CA GLU A 428 -20.28 29.44 14.77
C GLU A 428 -19.57 29.75 16.11
N ALA A 429 -19.08 30.99 16.21
CA ALA A 429 -19.24 31.79 17.41
C ALA A 429 -19.83 33.15 16.97
N GLU A 430 -20.97 33.54 17.56
CA GLU A 430 -21.72 34.73 17.17
C GLU A 430 -21.01 36.04 17.56
N ASP A 431 -21.20 37.05 16.71
CA ASP A 431 -21.21 38.49 16.97
C ASP A 431 -20.45 39.07 18.18
N SER A 432 -19.47 39.93 17.89
CA SER A 432 -19.77 41.39 17.88
C SER A 432 -18.53 42.23 17.52
N ASP A 433 -18.61 42.97 16.41
CA ASP A 433 -17.68 44.07 16.16
C ASP A 433 -17.98 45.22 17.13
N SER A 434 -17.08 45.43 18.10
CA SER A 434 -17.04 46.64 18.90
C SER A 434 -15.60 47.04 19.16
N GLY A 435 -15.13 48.01 18.38
CA GLY A 435 -13.77 48.53 18.49
C GLY A 435 -13.49 49.13 19.86
N SER A 436 -12.53 48.55 20.57
CA SER A 436 -11.81 49.21 21.66
C SER A 436 -10.32 48.93 21.49
N GLY A 437 -9.51 50.00 21.40
CA GLY A 437 -8.06 49.85 21.37
C GLY A 437 -7.57 49.24 22.66
N MET A 438 -6.73 48.22 22.57
CA MET A 438 -6.10 47.58 23.72
C MET A 438 -4.62 47.93 23.73
N GLU A 439 -4.20 48.63 24.78
CA GLU A 439 -2.81 49.03 25.00
C GLU A 439 -1.96 47.78 25.30
N ASP A 440 -0.93 47.58 24.49
CA ASP A 440 -0.09 46.38 24.51
C ASP A 440 0.78 46.35 25.77
N SER A 441 0.46 45.49 26.73
CA SER A 441 1.23 45.33 27.98
C SER A 441 1.09 43.96 28.65
N CYS A 442 1.77 42.95 28.10
CA CYS A 442 2.17 41.77 28.88
C CYS A 442 3.60 41.33 28.51
N ASP A 443 4.52 41.62 29.43
CA ASP A 443 5.98 41.60 29.24
C ASP A 443 6.56 40.18 29.32
N GLY A 444 6.50 39.47 28.19
CA GLY A 444 7.26 38.25 27.93
C GLY A 444 8.13 38.44 26.68
N PRO A 445 9.34 37.83 26.60
CA PRO A 445 10.21 37.99 25.44
C PRO A 445 9.54 37.42 24.18
N VAL A 446 9.03 38.30 23.33
CA VAL A 446 8.41 37.94 22.04
C VAL A 446 9.45 37.22 21.19
N THR A 447 9.15 35.98 20.81
CA THR A 447 10.05 35.19 19.98
C THR A 447 10.07 35.73 18.55
N LEU A 448 11.21 35.66 17.87
CA LEU A 448 11.43 36.32 16.55
C LEU A 448 10.45 35.87 15.46
N ASP A 449 9.85 34.69 15.59
CA ASP A 449 8.77 34.20 14.74
C ASP A 449 7.47 35.00 14.93
N LYS A 450 7.11 35.35 16.18
CA LYS A 450 5.87 36.04 16.58
C LYS A 450 5.89 37.56 16.41
N GLU A 451 7.07 38.17 16.31
CA GLU A 451 7.25 39.61 16.04
C GLU A 451 6.53 40.03 14.73
N VAL A 452 5.81 41.15 14.72
CA VAL A 452 5.15 41.65 13.50
C VAL A 452 6.19 42.21 12.52
N LYS A 453 6.07 41.85 11.23
CA LYS A 453 7.07 42.16 10.19
C LYS A 453 6.43 42.96 9.06
N PHE A 454 7.02 44.10 8.71
CA PHE A 454 6.50 45.02 7.69
C PHE A 454 7.33 44.98 6.40
N ILE A 455 6.65 45.06 5.24
CA ILE A 455 7.28 45.30 3.94
C ILE A 455 7.33 46.83 3.75
N VAL A 456 8.54 47.40 3.62
CA VAL A 456 8.74 48.85 3.55
C VAL A 456 9.49 49.23 2.28
N PHE A 457 8.95 50.18 1.52
CA PHE A 457 9.59 50.72 0.31
C PHE A 457 10.88 51.47 0.67
N ARG A 458 11.94 51.31 -0.15
CA ARG A 458 13.25 51.95 0.07
C ARG A 458 13.15 53.48 0.18
N SER A 459 12.26 54.10 -0.60
CA SER A 459 11.98 55.55 -0.56
C SER A 459 11.34 56.00 0.76
N SER A 460 10.51 55.15 1.38
CA SER A 460 9.91 55.42 2.70
C SER A 460 10.94 55.27 3.81
N LEU A 461 11.76 54.22 3.77
CA LEU A 461 12.86 54.06 4.72
C LEU A 461 13.91 55.18 4.61
N GLN A 462 14.19 55.67 3.40
CA GLN A 462 15.06 56.82 3.19
C GLN A 462 14.53 58.11 3.83
N GLN A 463 13.20 58.28 4.01
CA GLN A 463 12.66 59.42 4.73
C GLN A 463 13.01 59.36 6.22
N LEU A 464 12.92 58.18 6.84
CA LEU A 464 13.37 57.97 8.23
C LEU A 464 14.87 58.24 8.39
N LEU A 465 15.69 57.80 7.43
CA LEU A 465 17.14 58.01 7.44
C LEU A 465 17.57 59.49 7.26
N ARG A 466 16.68 60.38 6.78
CA ARG A 466 16.97 61.83 6.68
C ARG A 466 16.95 62.54 8.03
N TRP A 467 16.29 61.97 9.04
CA TRP A 467 16.23 62.54 10.39
C TRP A 467 17.36 62.06 11.32
N CYS A 468 18.19 61.12 10.84
CA CYS A 468 19.38 60.71 11.56
C CYS A 468 20.37 61.88 11.70
N HIS A 469 21.00 61.98 12.86
CA HIS A 469 22.20 62.78 13.10
C HIS A 469 23.33 61.82 13.49
N CYS A 470 24.61 62.22 13.35
CA CYS A 470 25.71 61.35 13.75
C CYS A 470 25.60 60.96 15.25
N PRO A 471 25.46 59.66 15.61
CA PRO A 471 25.26 59.24 17.00
C PRO A 471 26.43 59.58 17.94
N SER A 472 27.58 60.00 17.40
CA SER A 472 28.79 60.33 18.16
C SER A 472 29.11 61.83 18.27
N CYS A 473 28.53 62.68 17.43
CA CYS A 473 28.84 64.12 17.43
C CYS A 473 27.69 65.05 17.02
N GLY A 474 26.50 64.51 16.72
CA GLY A 474 25.33 65.31 16.33
C GLY A 474 25.38 65.93 14.93
N SER A 475 26.44 65.72 14.15
CA SER A 475 26.55 66.31 12.80
C SER A 475 25.49 65.77 11.84
N VAL A 476 24.94 66.67 11.01
CA VAL A 476 24.05 66.40 9.87
C VAL A 476 24.82 66.07 8.59
N ASP A 477 26.14 66.23 8.58
CA ASP A 477 27.01 65.84 7.47
C ASP A 477 27.40 64.35 7.61
N PHE A 478 26.70 63.51 6.85
CA PHE A 478 26.95 62.08 6.76
C PHE A 478 26.54 61.50 5.41
N THR A 479 27.24 60.44 5.01
CA THR A 479 26.90 59.62 3.84
C THR A 479 26.40 58.25 4.31
N HIS A 480 25.47 57.66 3.57
CA HIS A 480 25.00 56.30 3.83
C HIS A 480 25.31 55.40 2.63
N THR A 481 25.79 54.19 2.91
CA THR A 481 25.87 53.10 1.92
C THR A 481 24.98 51.95 2.38
N SER A 482 24.30 51.30 1.45
CA SER A 482 23.35 50.23 1.74
C SER A 482 23.73 48.95 1.01
N LYS A 483 23.70 47.81 1.70
CA LYS A 483 23.94 46.47 1.14
C LYS A 483 22.82 45.52 1.53
N ASN A 484 22.35 44.72 0.59
CA ASN A 484 21.33 43.70 0.83
C ASN A 484 21.98 42.31 0.98
N ILE A 485 21.47 41.50 1.90
CA ILE A 485 21.90 40.11 2.14
C ILE A 485 20.64 39.25 2.30
N GLY A 486 20.06 38.85 1.17
CA GLY A 486 18.71 38.28 1.14
C GLY A 486 17.69 39.33 1.56
N THR A 487 16.91 39.01 2.60
CA THR A 487 15.94 39.92 3.25
C THR A 487 16.58 41.01 4.13
N LEU A 488 17.87 40.89 4.50
CA LEU A 488 18.54 41.89 5.33
C LEU A 488 18.93 43.11 4.51
N LEU A 489 18.53 44.29 4.97
CA LEU A 489 19.13 45.55 4.58
C LEU A 489 20.13 46.01 5.66
N LEU A 490 21.39 46.18 5.26
CA LEU A 490 22.45 46.72 6.08
C LEU A 490 22.75 48.16 5.61
N VAL A 491 22.67 49.14 6.51
CA VAL A 491 22.95 50.55 6.22
C VAL A 491 24.15 51.01 7.03
N THR A 492 25.25 51.34 6.36
CA THR A 492 26.44 51.91 6.99
C THR A 492 26.43 53.42 6.82
N VAL A 493 26.34 54.14 7.93
CA VAL A 493 26.44 55.60 7.97
C VAL A 493 27.88 56.00 8.31
N CYS A 494 28.46 56.90 7.51
CA CYS A 494 29.79 57.47 7.73
C CYS A 494 29.63 58.99 7.91
N CYS A 495 29.97 59.52 9.09
CA CYS A 495 29.92 60.96 9.33
C CYS A 495 31.09 61.68 8.65
N GLY A 496 30.81 62.75 7.89
CA GLY A 496 31.84 63.55 7.25
C GLY A 496 32.69 64.38 8.22
N SER A 497 32.12 64.74 9.38
CA SER A 497 32.78 65.61 10.37
C SER A 497 33.64 64.88 11.41
N CYS A 498 33.31 63.64 11.78
CA CYS A 498 34.08 62.86 12.76
C CYS A 498 34.60 61.51 12.24
N TYR A 499 34.33 61.17 10.97
CA TYR A 499 34.74 59.95 10.26
C TYR A 499 34.35 58.60 10.90
N LYS A 500 33.64 58.62 12.03
CA LYS A 500 33.09 57.42 12.66
C LYS A 500 32.03 56.79 11.76
N LYS A 501 32.04 55.45 11.75
CA LYS A 501 31.11 54.61 11.02
C LYS A 501 30.18 53.90 11.99
N SER A 502 28.88 53.91 11.70
CA SER A 502 27.86 53.20 12.46
C SER A 502 26.99 52.40 11.50
N THR A 503 26.70 51.15 11.84
CA THR A 503 25.94 50.26 10.98
C THR A 503 24.61 49.92 11.61
N TRP A 504 23.53 50.16 10.88
CA TRP A 504 22.17 49.74 11.21
C TRP A 504 21.80 48.50 10.37
N GLN A 505 20.98 47.63 10.95
CA GLN A 505 20.51 46.39 10.34
C GLN A 505 18.98 46.31 10.47
N SER A 506 18.30 45.92 9.40
CA SER A 506 16.83 45.87 9.39
C SER A 506 16.22 44.70 10.17
N GLN A 507 17.05 43.82 10.72
CA GLN A 507 16.64 42.64 11.48
C GLN A 507 17.81 42.05 12.29
N PRO A 508 17.54 41.28 13.36
CA PRO A 508 18.56 40.56 14.11
C PRO A 508 19.10 39.33 13.34
N TYR A 509 20.08 38.66 13.94
CA TYR A 509 20.69 37.43 13.44
C TYR A 509 20.29 36.22 14.31
N ILE A 510 20.09 35.07 13.67
CA ILE A 510 19.97 33.75 14.30
C ILE A 510 21.25 32.98 13.97
N GLY A 511 22.17 32.91 14.93
CA GLY A 511 23.54 32.45 14.68
C GLY A 511 24.23 33.32 13.61
N PRO A 512 24.85 32.74 12.57
CA PRO A 512 25.52 33.50 11.52
C PRO A 512 24.57 34.03 10.41
N TYR A 513 23.26 33.79 10.50
CA TYR A 513 22.29 34.11 9.44
C TYR A 513 21.32 35.22 9.86
N PRO A 514 20.92 36.15 8.97
CA PRO A 514 19.83 37.10 9.27
C PRO A 514 18.51 36.36 9.55
N ALA A 515 17.78 36.78 10.59
CA ALA A 515 16.62 36.05 11.10
C ALA A 515 15.56 35.74 10.04
N GLY A 516 15.13 36.76 9.29
CA GLY A 516 14.17 36.67 8.19
C GLY A 516 14.61 35.80 7.01
N ASN A 517 15.92 35.60 6.81
CA ASN A 517 16.39 34.63 5.81
C ASN A 517 16.09 33.18 6.24
N ILE A 518 16.20 32.90 7.55
CA ILE A 518 15.85 31.60 8.13
C ILE A 518 14.34 31.45 8.22
N LEU A 519 13.62 32.46 8.74
CA LEU A 519 12.16 32.43 8.88
C LEU A 519 11.45 32.29 7.52
N LEU A 520 11.89 33.01 6.48
CA LEU A 520 11.36 32.82 5.13
C LEU A 520 11.63 31.41 4.60
N SER A 521 12.82 30.86 4.84
CA SER A 521 13.15 29.48 4.41
C SER A 521 12.29 28.45 5.15
N ALA A 522 12.07 28.63 6.45
CA ALA A 522 11.24 27.77 7.29
C ALA A 522 9.76 27.84 6.88
N SER A 523 9.22 29.05 6.72
CA SER A 523 7.83 29.27 6.32
C SER A 523 7.52 28.67 4.95
N LEU A 524 8.41 28.83 3.97
CA LEU A 524 8.27 28.20 2.65
C LEU A 524 8.25 26.67 2.75
N LEU A 525 9.11 26.07 3.59
CA LEU A 525 9.19 24.63 3.77
C LEU A 525 7.94 24.08 4.48
N PHE A 526 7.52 24.71 5.58
CA PHE A 526 6.43 24.22 6.43
C PHE A 526 5.05 24.46 5.81
N ALA A 527 4.89 25.49 4.98
CA ALA A 527 3.66 25.69 4.20
C ALA A 527 3.56 24.77 2.96
N GLY A 528 4.54 23.89 2.72
CA GLY A 528 4.59 23.05 1.51
C GLY A 528 4.73 23.84 0.20
N ALA A 529 5.15 25.10 0.27
CA ALA A 529 5.12 26.02 -0.86
C ALA A 529 6.29 25.78 -1.83
N THR A 530 6.05 25.91 -3.13
CA THR A 530 7.13 25.80 -4.12
C THR A 530 8.07 27.01 -4.01
N ALA A 531 9.20 26.85 -3.33
CA ALA A 531 10.17 27.92 -3.08
C ALA A 531 10.53 28.72 -4.35
N THR A 532 10.75 28.05 -5.50
CA THR A 532 11.01 28.71 -6.79
C THR A 532 9.88 29.64 -7.23
N LYS A 533 8.60 29.24 -7.05
CA LYS A 533 7.45 30.08 -7.40
C LYS A 533 7.33 31.26 -6.45
N CYS A 534 7.44 31.04 -5.14
CA CYS A 534 7.32 32.10 -4.14
C CYS A 534 8.46 33.13 -4.22
N LEU A 535 9.71 32.68 -4.38
CA LEU A 535 10.84 33.59 -4.59
C LEU A 535 10.72 34.36 -5.91
N ARG A 536 10.16 33.74 -6.97
CA ARG A 536 9.84 34.44 -8.22
C ARG A 536 8.77 35.52 -8.04
N VAL A 537 7.72 35.27 -7.26
CA VAL A 537 6.73 36.31 -6.89
C VAL A 537 7.39 37.48 -6.17
N LEU A 538 8.24 37.21 -5.17
CA LEU A 538 9.00 38.27 -4.49
C LEU A 538 9.89 39.06 -5.45
N THR A 539 10.54 38.40 -6.42
CA THR A 539 11.32 39.05 -7.47
C THR A 539 10.46 39.94 -8.38
N HIS A 540 9.28 39.49 -8.82
CA HIS A 540 8.36 40.32 -9.62
C HIS A 540 7.84 41.54 -8.83
N MET A 541 7.62 41.41 -7.52
CA MET A 541 7.32 42.52 -6.62
C MET A 541 8.54 43.39 -6.27
N ASN A 542 9.74 43.06 -6.77
CA ASN A 542 11.02 43.69 -6.47
C ASN A 542 11.35 43.73 -4.94
N ILE A 543 10.93 42.69 -4.22
CA ILE A 543 11.20 42.50 -2.79
C ILE A 543 12.53 41.77 -2.61
N ALA A 544 13.45 42.41 -1.89
CA ALA A 544 14.74 41.81 -1.54
C ALA A 544 14.56 40.53 -0.72
N SER A 545 15.00 39.39 -1.28
CA SER A 545 14.76 38.06 -0.73
C SER A 545 15.95 37.12 -0.95
N ILE A 546 15.90 35.93 -0.34
CA ILE A 546 16.93 34.91 -0.49
C ILE A 546 16.93 34.28 -1.89
N SER A 547 18.09 33.83 -2.38
CA SER A 547 18.15 33.03 -3.61
C SER A 547 17.73 31.58 -3.37
N GLY A 548 17.29 30.87 -4.41
CA GLY A 548 16.99 29.43 -4.33
C GLY A 548 18.17 28.61 -3.79
N ARG A 549 19.41 28.92 -4.20
CA ARG A 549 20.64 28.32 -3.63
C ARG A 549 20.76 28.52 -2.11
N THR A 550 20.33 29.68 -1.62
CA THR A 550 20.33 29.99 -0.18
C THR A 550 19.25 29.21 0.56
N PHE A 551 18.04 29.13 -0.02
CA PHE A 551 16.95 28.30 0.50
C PHE A 551 17.37 26.81 0.61
N PHE A 552 17.85 26.18 -0.46
CA PHE A 552 18.24 24.77 -0.44
C PHE A 552 19.38 24.48 0.55
N ARG A 553 20.30 25.43 0.75
CA ARG A 553 21.33 25.32 1.79
C ARG A 553 20.73 25.38 3.20
N HIS A 554 19.80 26.29 3.49
CA HIS A 554 19.12 26.33 4.79
C HIS A 554 18.26 25.07 5.00
N GLN A 555 17.60 24.58 3.95
CA GLN A 555 16.80 23.36 3.98
C GLN A 555 17.62 22.16 4.46
N SER A 556 18.77 21.90 3.84
CA SER A 556 19.61 20.74 4.17
C SER A 556 20.44 20.90 5.46
N SER A 557 20.99 22.09 5.71
CA SER A 557 21.91 22.30 6.85
C SER A 557 21.26 22.75 8.16
N ILE A 558 20.00 23.20 8.13
CA ILE A 558 19.32 23.78 9.31
C ILE A 558 17.92 23.17 9.49
N LEU A 559 17.06 23.29 8.47
CA LEU A 559 15.63 22.99 8.64
C LEU A 559 15.35 21.49 8.73
N GLN A 560 15.92 20.67 7.84
CA GLN A 560 15.77 19.21 7.91
C GLN A 560 16.33 18.64 9.23
N PRO A 561 17.55 19.00 9.71
CA PRO A 561 18.02 18.60 11.03
C PRO A 561 17.13 19.07 12.20
N ALA A 562 16.50 20.24 12.10
CA ALA A 562 15.58 20.74 13.13
C ALA A 562 14.28 19.91 13.15
N VAL A 563 13.68 19.65 11.98
CA VAL A 563 12.49 18.79 11.84
C VAL A 563 12.78 17.38 12.36
N GLN A 564 13.91 16.78 11.99
CA GLN A 564 14.32 15.45 12.48
C GLN A 564 14.51 15.42 14.00
N ARG A 565 14.97 16.52 14.62
CA ARG A 565 15.13 16.60 16.08
C ARG A 565 13.78 16.68 16.80
N VAL A 566 12.86 17.49 16.29
CA VAL A 566 11.48 17.57 16.83
C VAL A 566 10.80 16.22 16.65
N TRP A 567 10.80 15.64 15.44
CA TRP A 567 10.26 14.31 15.17
C TRP A 567 10.77 13.25 16.15
N LYS A 568 12.09 13.14 16.33
CA LYS A 568 12.68 12.18 17.28
C LYS A 568 12.26 12.42 18.73
N LYS A 569 12.09 13.67 19.15
CA LYS A 569 11.60 13.99 20.50
C LYS A 569 10.17 13.49 20.69
N GLU A 570 9.26 13.88 19.81
CA GLU A 570 7.86 13.46 19.85
C GLU A 570 7.73 11.92 19.74
N GLN A 571 8.52 11.29 18.87
CA GLN A 571 8.58 9.83 18.70
C GLN A 571 9.06 9.11 19.99
N MET A 572 10.06 9.64 20.70
CA MET A 572 10.50 9.09 21.99
C MET A 572 9.45 9.29 23.10
N GLU A 573 8.77 10.43 23.14
CA GLU A 573 7.70 10.70 24.12
C GLU A 573 6.48 9.79 23.86
N LEU A 574 6.10 9.57 22.59
CA LEU A 574 5.12 8.56 22.18
C LEU A 574 5.53 7.15 22.60
N PHE A 575 6.77 6.75 22.36
CA PHE A 575 7.27 5.44 22.79
C PHE A 575 7.23 5.28 24.31
N ALA A 576 7.57 6.32 25.08
CA ALA A 576 7.48 6.26 26.54
C ALA A 576 6.04 5.99 27.02
N VAL A 577 5.04 6.63 26.39
CA VAL A 577 3.61 6.36 26.69
C VAL A 577 3.24 4.93 26.33
N LEU A 578 3.47 4.51 25.07
CA LEU A 578 3.11 3.18 24.57
C LEU A 578 3.81 2.03 25.32
N MET A 579 4.99 2.27 25.90
CA MET A 579 5.72 1.30 26.74
C MET A 579 5.18 1.18 28.17
N THR A 580 4.35 2.12 28.64
CA THR A 580 3.70 2.05 29.97
C THR A 580 2.34 1.39 29.95
N GLU A 581 1.76 1.17 28.76
CA GLU A 581 0.47 0.52 28.60
C GLU A 581 0.65 -1.00 28.53
N ASP A 582 0.04 -1.75 29.45
CA ASP A 582 0.05 -3.23 29.47
C ASP A 582 -0.90 -3.81 28.40
N ARG A 583 -0.70 -3.41 27.15
CA ARG A 583 -1.46 -3.87 25.98
C ARG A 583 -0.55 -4.17 24.80
N LYS A 584 -1.02 -5.03 23.90
CA LYS A 584 -0.33 -5.31 22.64
C LYS A 584 -0.56 -4.15 21.66
N LEU A 585 0.50 -3.69 21.00
CA LEU A 585 0.40 -2.72 19.92
C LEU A 585 -0.07 -3.40 18.64
N VAL A 586 -0.94 -2.72 17.88
CA VAL A 586 -1.36 -3.17 16.55
C VAL A 586 -0.82 -2.18 15.52
N LEU A 587 0.28 -2.57 14.88
CA LEU A 587 0.97 -1.72 13.90
C LEU A 587 0.40 -1.95 12.51
N GLY A 588 -0.20 -0.91 11.93
CA GLY A 588 -0.45 -0.75 10.50
C GLY A 588 0.72 -0.07 9.81
N GLY A 589 0.74 -0.03 8.48
CA GLY A 589 1.64 0.91 7.79
C GLY A 589 1.57 0.90 6.27
N ASP A 590 1.51 2.10 5.67
CA ASP A 590 1.25 2.38 4.26
C ASP A 590 2.52 2.87 3.53
N GLY A 591 2.65 2.55 2.25
CA GLY A 591 3.79 2.94 1.40
C GLY A 591 3.34 3.79 0.22
N ARG A 592 3.65 5.10 0.25
CA ARG A 592 3.29 6.04 -0.82
C ARG A 592 4.46 6.29 -1.76
N ALA A 593 4.22 6.14 -3.06
CA ALA A 593 5.18 6.39 -4.13
C ALA A 593 4.56 7.33 -5.16
N ASP A 594 4.51 8.63 -4.83
CA ASP A 594 3.91 9.66 -5.68
C ASP A 594 4.96 10.32 -6.58
N SER A 595 4.88 10.04 -7.89
CA SER A 595 5.41 10.96 -8.91
C SER A 595 4.55 10.89 -10.19
N PRO A 596 3.81 11.96 -10.53
CA PRO A 596 3.18 12.05 -11.85
C PRO A 596 4.26 12.29 -12.91
N GLY A 597 4.52 11.28 -13.75
CA GLY A 597 5.25 11.43 -15.02
C GLY A 597 6.51 10.58 -15.22
N HIS A 598 7.20 10.18 -14.15
CA HIS A 598 8.39 9.30 -14.24
C HIS A 598 8.50 8.38 -13.03
N SER A 599 9.26 7.29 -13.15
CA SER A 599 9.47 6.29 -12.09
C SER A 599 9.95 6.93 -10.77
N ALA A 600 9.16 6.77 -9.71
CA ALA A 600 9.46 7.30 -8.39
C ALA A 600 10.76 6.66 -7.87
N LYS A 601 11.87 7.41 -7.81
CA LYS A 601 13.13 6.89 -7.26
C LYS A 601 13.02 6.54 -5.77
N TYR A 602 12.14 7.23 -5.04
CA TYR A 602 11.93 7.04 -3.60
C TYR A 602 10.43 6.97 -3.28
N GLY A 603 10.06 6.11 -2.33
CA GLY A 603 8.73 6.07 -1.70
C GLY A 603 8.83 6.36 -0.20
N THR A 604 7.73 6.77 0.41
CA THR A 604 7.63 7.05 1.86
C THR A 604 6.77 5.99 2.52
N TYR A 605 7.36 5.21 3.43
CA TYR A 605 6.67 4.24 4.27
C TYR A 605 6.30 4.89 5.61
N THR A 606 5.06 4.72 6.05
CA THR A 606 4.50 5.29 7.29
C THR A 606 3.97 4.15 8.14
N ALA A 607 4.46 3.99 9.37
CA ALA A 607 3.95 3.03 10.35
C ALA A 607 3.00 3.71 11.35
N LEU A 608 1.86 3.08 11.65
CA LEU A 608 0.74 3.63 12.42
C LEU A 608 0.36 2.66 13.55
N GLU A 609 0.17 3.14 14.78
CA GLU A 609 -0.57 2.41 15.80
C GLU A 609 -2.06 2.53 15.47
N VAL A 610 -2.69 1.46 14.99
CA VAL A 610 -4.04 1.51 14.40
C VAL A 610 -5.12 1.84 15.46
N PRO A 611 -5.15 1.23 16.66
CA PRO A 611 -6.09 1.58 17.72
C PRO A 611 -6.06 3.05 18.16
N SER A 612 -4.87 3.63 18.30
CA SER A 612 -4.67 5.00 18.77
C SER A 612 -4.65 6.03 17.63
N ASN A 613 -4.57 5.56 16.38
CA ASN A 613 -4.43 6.36 15.16
C ASN A 613 -3.22 7.33 15.19
N VAL A 614 -2.09 6.90 15.75
CA VAL A 614 -0.86 7.70 15.87
C VAL A 614 0.24 7.14 14.97
N ILE A 615 0.90 8.01 14.20
CA ILE A 615 2.07 7.62 13.38
C ILE A 615 3.26 7.36 14.29
N ILE A 616 3.75 6.13 14.27
CA ILE A 616 4.88 5.64 15.06
C ILE A 616 6.21 5.88 14.34
N ASP A 617 6.26 5.74 13.02
CA ASP A 617 7.50 5.92 12.26
C ASP A 617 7.26 6.33 10.81
N ILE A 618 8.23 7.02 10.19
CA ILE A 618 8.20 7.40 8.77
C ILE A 618 9.59 7.18 8.16
N GLN A 619 9.69 6.35 7.13
CA GLN A 619 10.95 6.02 6.43
C GLN A 619 10.86 6.37 4.94
N GLN A 620 11.90 7.01 4.41
CA GLN A 620 12.05 7.21 2.96
C GLN A 620 12.92 6.09 2.38
N VAL A 621 12.38 5.33 1.41
CA VAL A 621 12.98 4.11 0.88
C VAL A 621 13.22 4.26 -0.63
N GLN A 622 14.40 3.86 -1.14
CA GLN A 622 14.69 3.92 -2.58
C GLN A 622 14.11 2.69 -3.31
N VAL A 623 13.30 2.92 -4.35
CA VAL A 623 12.44 1.89 -4.97
C VAL A 623 13.23 0.75 -5.64
N CYS A 624 14.47 0.98 -6.06
CA CYS A 624 15.35 -0.06 -6.62
C CYS A 624 16.38 -0.66 -5.64
N VAL A 625 16.38 -0.27 -4.36
CA VAL A 625 17.38 -0.73 -3.38
C VAL A 625 16.70 -1.29 -2.12
N ILE A 626 16.02 -2.42 -2.27
CA ILE A 626 15.82 -3.35 -1.14
C ILE A 626 17.03 -4.28 -1.12
N THR A 627 18.16 -3.79 -0.62
CA THR A 627 19.42 -4.56 -0.55
C THR A 627 19.98 -4.54 0.86
N LEU A 628 19.93 -5.71 1.51
CA LEU A 628 20.76 -6.15 2.63
C LEU A 628 20.81 -5.24 3.88
N GLY A 629 20.05 -5.63 4.91
CA GLY A 629 20.39 -5.31 6.31
C GLY A 629 19.38 -4.52 7.13
N LEU A 630 18.33 -3.95 6.53
CA LEU A 630 17.30 -3.21 7.25
C LEU A 630 15.89 -3.67 6.84
N ASN A 631 15.24 -4.43 7.73
CA ASN A 631 13.79 -4.32 7.88
C ASN A 631 13.51 -2.85 8.29
N PRO A 632 12.65 -2.09 7.60
CA PRO A 632 12.38 -0.68 7.93
C PRO A 632 11.98 -0.48 9.40
N LEU A 633 11.34 -1.49 10.00
CA LEU A 633 10.86 -1.52 11.38
C LEU A 633 11.82 -2.25 12.34
N ALA A 634 13.05 -2.60 11.91
CA ALA A 634 14.04 -3.33 12.73
C ALA A 634 14.37 -2.62 14.05
N HIS A 635 14.36 -1.28 14.05
CA HIS A 635 14.62 -0.48 15.24
C HIS A 635 13.45 -0.52 16.24
N LEU A 636 12.21 -0.74 15.78
CA LEU A 636 11.05 -0.94 16.67
C LEU A 636 11.14 -2.28 17.41
N ASN A 637 11.67 -3.34 16.80
CA ASN A 637 11.93 -4.63 17.46
C ASN A 637 12.91 -4.53 18.66
N SER A 638 13.72 -3.47 18.73
CA SER A 638 14.62 -3.23 19.88
C SER A 638 13.96 -2.49 21.04
N HIS A 639 12.76 -1.95 20.82
CA HIS A 639 11.99 -1.20 21.82
C HIS A 639 10.72 -1.96 22.24
N PHE A 640 10.02 -2.60 21.31
CA PHE A 640 8.75 -3.28 21.54
C PHE A 640 8.86 -4.79 21.29
N ARG A 641 8.13 -5.58 22.08
CA ARG A 641 7.93 -7.01 21.80
C ARG A 641 6.80 -7.14 20.77
N ILE A 642 7.18 -7.13 19.49
CA ILE A 642 6.23 -7.05 18.37
C ILE A 642 5.61 -8.42 18.08
N ASP A 643 4.44 -8.68 18.66
CA ASP A 643 3.68 -9.92 18.44
C ASP A 643 2.95 -9.96 17.07
N GLN A 644 2.56 -8.80 16.52
CA GLN A 644 1.95 -8.67 15.20
C GLN A 644 2.38 -7.36 14.50
N VAL A 645 2.76 -7.45 13.23
CA VAL A 645 2.84 -6.30 12.31
C VAL A 645 1.82 -6.52 11.20
N MET A 646 0.78 -5.69 11.14
CA MET A 646 0.00 -5.53 9.92
C MET A 646 0.74 -4.57 8.99
N VAL A 647 1.76 -5.10 8.31
CA VAL A 647 2.39 -4.39 7.19
C VAL A 647 1.33 -4.22 6.10
N GLN A 648 0.63 -3.08 6.10
CA GLN A 648 -0.29 -2.69 5.04
C GLN A 648 0.49 -2.05 3.87
N LEU A 649 1.61 -2.68 3.48
CA LEU A 649 2.09 -2.65 2.10
C LEU A 649 0.85 -2.95 1.27
N GLY A 650 0.30 -1.92 0.61
CA GLY A 650 -1.15 -1.84 0.46
C GLY A 650 -1.77 -3.16 0.05
N ARG A 651 -2.82 -3.63 0.75
CA ARG A 651 -3.68 -4.72 0.25
C ARG A 651 -4.33 -4.36 -1.12
N GLU A 652 -4.04 -3.17 -1.65
CA GLU A 652 -4.34 -2.66 -2.98
C GLU A 652 -3.10 -2.53 -3.92
N PHE A 653 -1.99 -3.21 -3.63
CA PHE A 653 -0.81 -3.35 -4.51
C PHE A 653 -0.65 -4.77 -5.10
N ILE A 654 -1.54 -5.70 -4.74
CA ILE A 654 -1.75 -6.93 -5.52
C ILE A 654 -2.81 -6.63 -6.58
N LEU A 655 -2.39 -5.95 -7.65
CA LEU A 655 -2.97 -5.90 -9.01
C LEU A 655 -2.27 -4.76 -9.75
N TYR A 656 -1.70 -5.04 -10.92
CA TYR A 656 -0.91 -4.11 -11.75
C TYR A 656 0.41 -3.59 -11.14
N GLN A 657 1.36 -4.51 -10.97
CA GLN A 657 2.71 -4.24 -11.49
C GLN A 657 3.20 -5.41 -12.34
N ALA A 658 3.22 -5.22 -13.66
CA ALA A 658 4.01 -6.05 -14.58
C ALA A 658 5.49 -5.63 -14.45
N SER A 659 6.04 -5.74 -13.24
CA SER A 659 7.40 -5.28 -12.89
C SER A 659 7.94 -5.98 -11.62
N SER A 660 7.86 -7.31 -11.60
CA SER A 660 8.99 -8.17 -11.23
C SER A 660 9.99 -7.68 -10.15
N SER A 661 9.61 -7.60 -8.86
CA SER A 661 10.61 -7.30 -7.80
C SER A 661 10.36 -7.82 -6.37
N VAL A 662 9.15 -8.23 -5.96
CA VAL A 662 8.88 -8.56 -4.55
C VAL A 662 7.97 -9.77 -4.38
N VAL A 663 8.35 -10.70 -3.50
CA VAL A 663 7.51 -11.80 -3.01
C VAL A 663 7.12 -11.50 -1.57
N ILE A 664 5.81 -11.40 -1.31
CA ILE A 664 5.24 -11.37 0.04
C ILE A 664 4.92 -12.81 0.43
N MET A 665 5.36 -13.21 1.62
CA MET A 665 4.97 -14.50 2.22
C MET A 665 4.25 -14.21 3.53
N THR A 666 3.06 -14.81 3.67
CA THR A 666 2.18 -14.77 4.84
C THR A 666 2.10 -16.17 5.45
#